data_AF-A0A1E7F573-F1
#
_entry.id   AF-A0A1E7F573-F1
#
_cell.length_a   1.000
_cell.length_b   1.000
_cell.length_c   1.000
_cell.angle_alpha   90.00
_cell.angle_beta   90.00
_cell.angle_gamma   90.00
#
_symmetry.space_group_name_H-M   'P 1'
#
loop_
_entity.id
_entity.type
_entity.pdbx_description
1 polymer ?
#
loop_
_entity_poly.entity_id
_entity_poly.type
_entity_poly.pdbx_seq_one_letter_code
_entity_poly.pdbx_strand_id
1 'polypeptide(L)'
;MRGGYGVSNSAANQMMQDVVKVFKHNNMLRVQHPLPGSLRAKMGKAEENGTLSVDHQVTRCSTAKDKTEMCVHSWIRTIPLLIEKLVATCIIEGKYEESITISKLVNKILLGMGADRGGGDLINLIRLLNRKDGNCSRYSIPLAVVEKAAEEYDVLAKTLYNNRAKSLLQPLLNDELHMFVMRFANDAKCLAVRFIRDGKPTQPNILCLEKIVEHIVDGFIFDSMLIPERYECIGVRVHSNDETSLTHRFDSPVNASSYESVDCKQVVNAPIEDSKIALTIYGQSTASVGRPCLRCIWDKDDKRPTMWLSSHAGFTSDECHPVELRVGANSRKKNWKTFESLRGKDGEYTANKETINKDTRQKCNSISKEPLLYVDQLDKHHGEPMHVAQGMLTHLNTETYKKLNEESESIEGDFYYEQAEACQQYIIDTLAIEESEAFIDAKSTHNRIQIKIKKAYDKVQEAEEDGDEDKIKLAEEELETNLDQRNAADGELNYGFKVGLVRGAKEFDRMIDTSENNKKTRMTKQAFLYRSAIRMYAGFFTAMHETMELTGRRGIAMLDFRKKVHHFVVNGGFVQETEAVVTDVMDTWLELANHVHPISIICNDQSKLDDAKIAKFEGHISAFIKLWIPFIGGYKNWQYYKLHTLTCGAIAFAKKYGMLGRANAQGFENKHFELRRHREILSRIPHRKVRVQKLAQRSQTMFIDGLSESLLFLEQADANAKTGRRGKYNIIVNRTRIAENMDIHEEEDLAPDGYFTSKEGNFIPTEWEQLYHFIQFGKAPASWRKVFEDDDEIGAVDTAAAAYLQPISGGRP
;
A
#
# COMPACT_ATOMS: atom_id res chain seq x y z
N MET A 1 -10.30 7.22 -28.13
CA MET A 1 -11.04 8.05 -27.14
C MET A 1 -11.31 7.20 -25.90
N ARG A 2 -11.00 7.71 -24.71
CA ARG A 2 -11.03 6.93 -23.46
C ARG A 2 -12.47 6.61 -23.04
N GLY A 3 -12.81 5.31 -23.01
CA GLY A 3 -14.01 4.79 -22.36
C GLY A 3 -13.93 4.97 -20.85
N GLY A 4 -14.23 6.17 -20.38
CA GLY A 4 -14.57 6.39 -18.98
C GLY A 4 -15.96 5.82 -18.72
N TYR A 5 -16.11 5.03 -17.65
CA TYR A 5 -17.39 4.57 -17.15
C TYR A 5 -18.37 5.76 -17.04
N GLY A 6 -19.31 5.84 -17.97
CA GLY A 6 -20.37 6.83 -17.96
C GLY A 6 -21.39 6.44 -16.91
N VAL A 7 -21.49 7.23 -15.84
CA VAL A 7 -22.70 7.23 -14.99
C VAL A 7 -23.89 7.42 -15.94
N SER A 8 -24.89 6.55 -15.86
CA SER A 8 -26.04 6.66 -16.77
C SER A 8 -26.65 8.06 -16.65
N ASN A 9 -27.09 8.64 -17.77
CA ASN A 9 -27.71 9.97 -17.75
C ASN A 9 -28.87 10.06 -16.75
N SER A 10 -29.58 8.95 -16.52
CA SER A 10 -30.62 8.85 -15.49
C SER A 10 -30.07 8.99 -14.06
N ALA A 11 -28.95 8.32 -13.74
CA ALA A 11 -28.31 8.44 -12.43
C ALA A 11 -27.70 9.82 -12.22
N ALA A 12 -27.07 10.40 -13.25
CA ALA A 12 -26.56 11.77 -13.20
C ALA A 12 -27.68 12.82 -13.03
N ASN A 13 -28.85 12.61 -13.65
CA ASN A 13 -30.01 13.47 -13.48
C ASN A 13 -30.63 13.31 -12.09
N GLN A 14 -30.75 12.09 -11.57
CA GLN A 14 -31.21 11.83 -10.21
C GLN A 14 -30.27 12.48 -9.18
N MET A 15 -28.94 12.37 -9.39
CA MET A 15 -27.91 13.06 -8.60
C MET A 15 -28.13 14.56 -8.56
N MET A 16 -28.36 15.18 -9.72
CA MET A 16 -28.64 16.62 -9.75
C MET A 16 -29.95 16.97 -9.02
N GLN A 17 -30.98 16.14 -9.14
CA GLN A 17 -32.25 16.36 -8.44
C GLN A 17 -32.11 16.23 -6.92
N ASP A 18 -31.36 15.26 -6.41
CA ASP A 18 -31.19 15.06 -4.97
C ASP A 18 -30.28 16.12 -4.34
N VAL A 19 -29.20 16.53 -5.03
CA VAL A 19 -28.41 17.70 -4.61
C VAL A 19 -29.27 18.97 -4.59
N VAL A 20 -30.15 19.14 -5.58
CA VAL A 20 -31.11 20.26 -5.61
C VAL A 20 -32.10 20.19 -4.44
N LYS A 21 -32.57 19.01 -4.05
CA LYS A 21 -33.44 18.83 -2.86
C LYS A 21 -32.72 19.20 -1.57
N VAL A 22 -31.51 18.70 -1.34
CA VAL A 22 -30.70 19.05 -0.16
C VAL A 22 -30.48 20.56 -0.09
N PHE A 23 -30.14 21.16 -1.22
CA PHE A 23 -29.88 22.60 -1.26
C PHE A 23 -31.13 23.45 -1.13
N LYS A 24 -32.31 22.94 -1.51
CA LYS A 24 -33.59 23.58 -1.20
C LYS A 24 -33.92 23.46 0.29
N HIS A 25 -33.72 22.28 0.87
CA HIS A 25 -33.94 22.03 2.30
C HIS A 25 -33.11 22.99 3.17
N ASN A 26 -31.85 23.21 2.78
CA ASN A 26 -30.94 24.15 3.45
C ASN A 26 -31.11 25.62 3.01
N ASN A 27 -32.20 25.99 2.32
CA ASN A 27 -32.46 27.34 1.81
C ASN A 27 -31.36 27.94 0.90
N MET A 28 -30.53 27.10 0.29
CA MET A 28 -29.42 27.49 -0.60
C MET A 28 -29.85 27.66 -2.07
N LEU A 29 -31.00 27.09 -2.46
CA LEU A 29 -31.57 27.19 -3.81
C LEU A 29 -33.00 27.76 -3.79
N ARG A 30 -33.22 28.90 -4.46
CA ARG A 30 -34.55 29.50 -4.67
C ARG A 30 -35.25 29.02 -5.96
N VAL A 31 -34.52 28.39 -6.88
CA VAL A 31 -35.02 27.99 -8.21
C VAL A 31 -35.22 26.49 -8.29
N GLN A 32 -36.27 26.05 -8.99
CA GLN A 32 -36.61 24.64 -9.13
C GLN A 32 -35.58 23.84 -9.95
N HIS A 33 -34.98 24.47 -10.96
CA HIS A 33 -34.01 23.87 -11.89
C HIS A 33 -32.79 24.80 -12.07
N PRO A 34 -31.80 24.80 -11.14
CA PRO A 34 -30.62 25.62 -11.28
C PRO A 34 -29.77 25.14 -12.47
N LEU A 35 -29.22 26.09 -13.24
CA LEU A 35 -28.22 25.78 -14.27
C LEU A 35 -27.02 25.06 -13.64
N PRO A 36 -26.39 24.07 -14.31
CA PRO A 36 -25.29 23.29 -13.76
C PRO A 36 -24.12 24.13 -13.22
N GLY A 37 -23.81 25.26 -13.87
CA GLY A 37 -22.79 26.21 -13.39
C GLY A 37 -23.16 26.88 -12.07
N SER A 38 -24.42 27.30 -11.90
CA SER A 38 -24.93 27.89 -10.66
C SER A 38 -24.96 26.87 -9.52
N LEU A 39 -25.36 25.62 -9.82
CA LEU A 39 -25.35 24.53 -8.86
C LEU A 39 -23.92 24.23 -8.39
N ARG A 40 -22.96 24.11 -9.31
CA ARG A 40 -21.54 23.91 -8.98
C ARG A 40 -20.96 25.05 -8.13
N ALA A 41 -21.29 26.30 -8.44
CA ALA A 41 -20.86 27.45 -7.66
C ALA A 41 -21.43 27.41 -6.23
N LYS A 42 -22.71 27.07 -6.09
CA LYS A 42 -23.36 26.92 -4.78
C LYS A 42 -22.83 25.72 -3.99
N MET A 43 -22.55 24.60 -4.66
CA MET A 43 -21.86 23.47 -4.04
C MET A 43 -20.49 23.90 -3.53
N GLY A 44 -19.73 24.64 -4.36
CA GLY A 44 -18.44 25.18 -3.96
C GLY A 44 -18.51 26.08 -2.73
N LYS A 45 -19.58 26.87 -2.58
CA LYS A 45 -19.82 27.73 -1.41
C LYS A 45 -20.30 26.95 -0.18
N ALA A 46 -21.15 25.93 -0.37
CA ALA A 46 -21.56 25.03 0.70
C ALA A 46 -20.37 24.26 1.28
N GLU A 47 -19.52 23.72 0.39
CA GLU A 47 -18.25 23.09 0.75
C GLU A 47 -17.35 24.05 1.53
N GLU A 48 -17.26 25.30 1.09
CA GLU A 48 -16.45 26.32 1.78
C GLU A 48 -16.94 26.62 3.19
N ASN A 49 -18.27 26.69 3.39
CA ASN A 49 -18.85 26.97 4.71
C ASN A 49 -18.77 25.79 5.69
N GLY A 50 -18.89 24.55 5.19
CA GLY A 50 -18.93 23.36 6.06
C GLY A 50 -17.56 22.80 6.46
N THR A 51 -16.50 23.20 5.75
CA THR A 51 -15.17 22.59 5.89
C THR A 51 -14.16 23.52 6.57
N LEU A 52 -13.11 22.94 7.13
CA LEU A 52 -12.05 23.71 7.78
C LEU A 52 -11.09 24.28 6.76
N SER A 53 -10.64 25.51 7.03
CA SER A 53 -9.61 26.19 6.25
C SER A 53 -8.29 25.42 6.28
N VAL A 54 -7.64 25.35 5.13
CA VAL A 54 -6.33 24.72 4.98
C VAL A 54 -5.30 25.79 4.59
N ASP A 55 -4.22 25.83 5.34
CA ASP A 55 -3.04 26.60 4.99
C ASP A 55 -2.16 25.79 4.03
N HIS A 56 -1.33 26.46 3.23
CA HIS A 56 -0.35 25.78 2.42
C HIS A 56 0.91 26.63 2.22
N GLN A 57 2.02 25.95 1.98
CA GLN A 57 3.29 26.55 1.60
C GLN A 57 4.00 25.66 0.58
N VAL A 58 4.94 26.24 -0.14
CA VAL A 58 5.85 25.48 -1.01
C VAL A 58 7.16 25.33 -0.28
N THR A 59 7.63 24.10 -0.12
CA THR A 59 8.85 23.81 0.61
C THR A 59 9.73 22.86 -0.19
N ARG A 60 11.03 23.10 -0.17
CA ARG A 60 12.00 22.18 -0.78
C ARG A 60 12.11 20.93 0.09
N CYS A 61 11.81 19.77 -0.47
CA CYS A 61 11.86 18.47 0.18
C CYS A 61 12.55 17.44 -0.73
N SER A 62 13.13 16.40 -0.15
CA SER A 62 13.52 15.21 -0.89
C SER A 62 12.27 14.48 -1.38
N THR A 63 12.31 13.96 -2.61
CA THR A 63 11.21 13.20 -3.24
C THR A 63 11.63 11.77 -3.61
N ALA A 64 12.94 11.59 -3.84
CA ALA A 64 13.61 10.33 -4.02
C ALA A 64 15.04 10.45 -3.48
N LYS A 65 15.78 9.33 -3.47
CA LYS A 65 17.21 9.33 -3.15
C LYS A 65 17.92 10.34 -4.06
N ASP A 66 18.65 11.27 -3.46
CA ASP A 66 19.43 12.31 -4.14
C ASP A 66 18.62 13.31 -5.00
N LYS A 67 17.27 13.32 -4.86
CA LYS A 67 16.38 14.22 -5.60
C LYS A 67 15.63 15.15 -4.66
N THR A 68 15.80 16.46 -4.84
CA THR A 68 15.02 17.48 -4.12
C THR A 68 14.14 18.28 -5.06
N GLU A 69 12.89 18.50 -4.69
CA GLU A 69 11.92 19.27 -5.47
C GLU A 69 11.14 20.25 -4.58
N MET A 70 10.52 21.25 -5.20
CA MET A 70 9.57 22.13 -4.53
C MET A 70 8.24 21.40 -4.36
N CYS A 71 7.96 20.98 -3.13
CA CYS A 71 6.76 20.22 -2.77
C CYS A 71 5.70 21.14 -2.16
N VAL A 72 4.43 20.83 -2.39
CA VAL A 72 3.31 21.54 -1.77
C VAL A 72 3.04 20.88 -0.41
N HIS A 73 3.24 21.63 0.66
CA HIS A 73 2.84 21.24 2.02
C HIS A 73 1.55 21.98 2.37
N SER A 74 0.51 21.24 2.74
CA SER A 74 -0.78 21.81 3.16
C SER A 74 -1.24 21.18 4.47
N TRP A 75 -1.91 21.94 5.33
CA TRP A 75 -2.34 21.46 6.65
C TRP A 75 -3.59 22.19 7.17
N ILE A 76 -4.36 21.50 8.02
CA ILE A 76 -5.51 22.07 8.70
C ILE A 76 -5.05 23.02 9.81
N ARG A 77 -5.58 24.25 9.81
CA ARG A 77 -5.13 25.31 10.72
C ARG A 77 -5.43 25.01 12.19
N THR A 78 -6.61 24.41 12.46
CA THR A 78 -7.17 24.21 13.80
C THR A 78 -7.52 22.74 14.03
N ILE A 79 -6.56 21.95 14.51
CA ILE A 79 -6.74 20.52 14.80
C ILE A 79 -7.82 20.23 15.87
N PRO A 80 -7.92 21.00 16.98
CA PRO A 80 -8.98 20.77 17.97
C PRO A 80 -10.39 20.86 17.37
N LEU A 81 -10.63 21.87 16.54
CA LEU A 81 -11.91 22.07 15.86
C LEU A 81 -12.25 20.93 14.87
N LEU A 82 -11.24 20.34 14.24
CA LEU A 82 -11.43 19.15 13.42
C LEU A 82 -11.91 17.97 14.26
N ILE A 83 -11.30 17.76 15.42
CA ILE A 83 -11.67 16.68 16.35
C ILE A 83 -13.10 16.89 16.85
N GLU A 84 -13.46 18.12 17.23
CA GLU A 84 -14.81 18.51 17.63
C GLU A 84 -15.83 18.15 16.54
N LYS A 85 -15.59 18.56 15.29
CA LYS A 85 -16.45 18.25 14.15
C LYS A 85 -16.54 16.74 13.88
N LEU A 86 -15.44 16.00 13.99
CA LEU A 86 -15.43 14.55 13.81
C LEU A 86 -16.35 13.85 14.81
N VAL A 87 -16.27 14.23 16.10
CA VAL A 87 -17.11 13.64 17.15
C VAL A 87 -18.56 14.05 16.98
N ALA A 88 -18.84 15.34 16.82
CA ALA A 88 -20.19 15.87 16.64
C ALA A 88 -20.89 15.20 15.44
N THR A 89 -20.23 15.14 14.29
CA THR A 89 -20.80 14.52 13.08
C THR A 89 -21.12 13.04 13.31
N CYS A 90 -20.24 12.28 13.99
CA CYS A 90 -20.50 10.88 14.26
C CYS A 90 -21.68 10.67 15.22
N ILE A 91 -21.90 11.59 16.16
CA ILE A 91 -23.05 11.57 17.06
C ILE A 91 -24.33 11.87 16.29
N ILE A 92 -24.35 12.94 15.49
CA ILE A 92 -25.50 13.36 14.68
C ILE A 92 -25.94 12.24 13.74
N GLU A 93 -25.00 11.54 13.12
CA GLU A 93 -25.29 10.41 12.23
C GLU A 93 -25.70 9.11 12.96
N GLY A 94 -25.73 9.09 14.30
CA GLY A 94 -26.05 7.89 15.09
C GLY A 94 -25.00 6.78 14.96
N LYS A 95 -23.76 7.11 14.58
CA LYS A 95 -22.67 6.14 14.38
C LYS A 95 -21.66 6.11 15.52
N TYR A 96 -21.74 7.06 16.45
CA TYR A 96 -20.86 7.12 17.61
C TYR A 96 -21.06 5.92 18.54
N GLU A 97 -19.97 5.28 18.95
CA GLU A 97 -19.98 4.16 19.91
C GLU A 97 -19.24 4.55 21.19
N GLU A 98 -19.84 4.29 22.35
CA GLU A 98 -19.17 4.52 23.63
C GLU A 98 -17.88 3.72 23.77
N SER A 99 -16.84 4.30 24.40
CA SER A 99 -15.51 3.69 24.43
C SER A 99 -15.50 2.31 25.09
N ILE A 100 -16.38 2.08 26.07
CA ILE A 100 -16.47 0.80 26.79
C ILE A 100 -17.05 -0.33 25.93
N THR A 101 -17.80 0.00 24.88
CA THR A 101 -18.40 -0.95 23.94
C THR A 101 -17.35 -1.53 23.00
N ILE A 102 -16.32 -0.75 22.67
CA ILE A 102 -15.28 -1.13 21.69
C ILE A 102 -13.91 -1.36 22.33
N SER A 103 -13.74 -1.07 23.62
CA SER A 103 -12.44 -1.08 24.33
C SER A 103 -12.64 -1.36 25.84
N LYS A 104 -11.55 -1.42 26.61
CA LYS A 104 -11.57 -1.46 28.09
C LYS A 104 -11.70 -0.07 28.71
N LEU A 105 -11.58 1.00 27.93
CA LEU A 105 -11.63 2.37 28.43
C LEU A 105 -13.06 2.85 28.64
N VAL A 106 -13.32 3.51 29.77
CA VAL A 106 -14.64 4.05 30.13
C VAL A 106 -14.67 5.55 29.94
N ASN A 107 -15.74 6.06 29.33
CA ASN A 107 -15.99 7.49 29.16
C ASN A 107 -14.85 8.26 28.47
N LYS A 108 -14.35 7.72 27.35
CA LYS A 108 -13.24 8.33 26.56
C LYS A 108 -13.67 8.62 25.12
N ILE A 109 -13.00 9.60 24.53
CA ILE A 109 -12.94 9.77 23.08
C ILE A 109 -11.62 9.17 22.61
N LEU A 110 -11.67 8.22 21.70
CA LEU A 110 -10.55 7.45 21.18
C LEU A 110 -10.28 7.94 19.77
N LEU A 111 -9.07 8.45 19.54
CA LEU A 111 -8.62 8.91 18.23
C LEU A 111 -7.49 8.04 17.72
N GLY A 112 -7.44 7.88 16.40
CA GLY A 112 -6.33 7.30 15.68
C GLY A 112 -5.62 8.38 14.89
N MET A 113 -4.31 8.51 15.06
CA MET A 113 -3.51 9.48 14.31
C MET A 113 -2.21 8.86 13.86
N GLY A 114 -1.80 9.09 12.62
CA GLY A 114 -0.51 8.65 12.14
C GLY A 114 -0.20 9.19 10.76
N ALA A 115 1.07 9.07 10.38
CA ALA A 115 1.52 9.41 9.04
C ALA A 115 1.87 8.15 8.25
N ASP A 116 1.62 8.23 6.96
CA ASP A 116 1.88 7.19 5.97
C ASP A 116 2.19 7.82 4.61
N ARG A 117 2.91 7.09 3.74
CA ARG A 117 3.12 7.49 2.35
C ARG A 117 2.28 6.63 1.41
N GLY A 118 1.27 7.25 0.82
CA GLY A 118 0.41 6.59 -0.16
C GLY A 118 0.10 7.49 -1.34
N GLY A 119 -0.12 6.88 -2.51
CA GLY A 119 -0.40 7.64 -3.74
C GLY A 119 0.74 8.56 -4.20
N GLY A 120 1.95 8.38 -3.64
CA GLY A 120 3.13 9.20 -3.90
C GLY A 120 3.37 10.32 -2.88
N ASP A 121 2.46 10.58 -1.94
CA ASP A 121 2.56 11.71 -1.00
C ASP A 121 2.71 11.25 0.43
N LEU A 122 3.27 12.15 1.23
CA LEU A 122 3.41 11.97 2.65
C LEU A 122 2.22 12.63 3.36
N ILE A 123 1.41 11.85 4.05
CA ILE A 123 0.10 12.29 4.58
C ILE A 123 0.04 11.97 6.07
N ASN A 124 -0.26 12.97 6.90
CA ASN A 124 -0.65 12.77 8.29
C ASN A 124 -2.18 12.75 8.37
N LEU A 125 -2.76 11.70 8.94
CA LEU A 125 -4.19 11.44 9.00
C LEU A 125 -4.66 11.34 10.45
N ILE A 126 -5.90 11.75 10.69
CA ILE A 126 -6.62 11.54 11.95
C ILE A 126 -7.98 10.91 11.69
N ARG A 127 -8.47 10.10 12.62
CA ARG A 127 -9.82 9.55 12.60
C ARG A 127 -10.36 9.29 14.01
N LEU A 128 -11.69 9.21 14.11
CA LEU A 128 -12.39 8.81 15.33
C LEU A 128 -12.52 7.28 15.41
N LEU A 129 -12.10 6.68 16.51
CA LEU A 129 -12.21 5.23 16.73
C LEU A 129 -13.56 4.83 17.37
N ASN A 130 -14.19 5.73 18.13
CA ASN A 130 -15.56 5.63 18.68
C ASN A 130 -16.66 5.71 17.61
N ARG A 131 -16.58 4.91 16.56
CA ARG A 131 -17.50 5.02 15.44
C ARG A 131 -17.74 3.67 14.82
N LYS A 132 -18.98 3.25 14.58
CA LYS A 132 -19.29 2.06 13.80
C LYS A 132 -18.58 2.09 12.44
N ASP A 133 -17.94 1.01 12.05
CA ASP A 133 -17.07 0.94 10.87
C ASP A 133 -15.90 1.95 10.93
N GLY A 134 -15.19 1.99 12.06
CA GLY A 134 -14.16 3.00 12.38
C GLY A 134 -12.97 3.02 11.42
N ASN A 135 -12.77 1.95 10.63
CA ASN A 135 -11.72 1.87 9.60
C ASN A 135 -12.14 2.44 8.23
N CYS A 136 -13.20 3.26 8.18
CA CYS A 136 -13.68 3.88 6.95
C CYS A 136 -12.82 5.09 6.52
N SER A 137 -12.36 5.11 5.27
CA SER A 137 -11.60 6.25 4.67
C SER A 137 -12.33 7.57 4.72
N ARG A 138 -13.66 7.52 4.70
CA ARG A 138 -14.50 8.70 4.78
C ARG A 138 -14.10 9.55 5.98
N TYR A 139 -13.97 8.98 7.18
CA TYR A 139 -13.69 9.71 8.42
C TYR A 139 -12.18 9.75 8.76
N SER A 140 -11.34 9.30 7.84
CA SER A 140 -9.90 9.55 7.88
C SER A 140 -9.63 10.90 7.23
N ILE A 141 -9.34 11.91 8.03
CA ILE A 141 -9.12 13.29 7.56
C ILE A 141 -7.63 13.59 7.51
N PRO A 142 -7.10 14.11 6.39
CA PRO A 142 -5.72 14.58 6.33
C PRO A 142 -5.53 15.79 7.23
N LEU A 143 -4.71 15.65 8.26
CA LEU A 143 -4.19 16.76 9.06
C LEU A 143 -3.22 17.60 8.25
N ALA A 144 -2.33 16.92 7.51
CA ALA A 144 -1.34 17.56 6.65
C ALA A 144 -0.94 16.64 5.49
N VAL A 145 -0.59 17.23 4.35
CA VAL A 145 -0.21 16.56 3.11
C VAL A 145 1.03 17.24 2.54
N VAL A 146 2.04 16.46 2.18
CA VAL A 146 3.23 16.91 1.43
C VAL A 146 3.29 16.16 0.11
N GLU A 147 3.01 16.85 -0.99
CA GLU A 147 2.97 16.23 -2.32
C GLU A 147 4.35 15.69 -2.71
N LYS A 148 4.41 14.43 -3.18
CA LYS A 148 5.62 13.74 -3.70
C LYS A 148 6.78 13.53 -2.72
N ALA A 149 6.68 13.96 -1.47
CA ALA A 149 7.81 13.94 -0.56
C ALA A 149 8.21 12.53 -0.12
N ALA A 150 9.48 12.35 0.20
CA ALA A 150 10.05 11.11 0.72
C ALA A 150 9.79 10.95 2.23
N GLU A 151 9.83 9.70 2.71
CA GLU A 151 9.67 9.33 4.13
C GLU A 151 10.97 9.52 4.90
N GLU A 152 11.49 10.75 4.92
CA GLU A 152 12.77 11.07 5.54
C GLU A 152 12.59 11.98 6.76
N TYR A 153 13.50 11.83 7.72
CA TYR A 153 13.47 12.58 8.97
C TYR A 153 13.39 14.09 8.75
N ASP A 154 14.24 14.64 7.87
CA ASP A 154 14.31 16.08 7.64
C ASP A 154 13.02 16.61 6.98
N VAL A 155 12.41 15.83 6.09
CA VAL A 155 11.10 16.15 5.51
C VAL A 155 10.04 16.18 6.61
N LEU A 156 9.95 15.12 7.41
CA LEU A 156 8.99 15.01 8.51
C LEU A 156 9.14 16.15 9.53
N ALA A 157 10.37 16.44 9.96
CA ALA A 157 10.69 17.52 10.90
C ALA A 157 10.34 18.91 10.35
N LYS A 158 10.54 19.14 9.04
CA LYS A 158 10.26 20.42 8.39
C LYS A 158 8.77 20.62 8.08
N THR A 159 8.00 19.53 7.95
CA THR A 159 6.61 19.56 7.48
C THR A 159 5.64 19.03 8.53
N LEU A 160 5.30 17.74 8.48
CA LEU A 160 4.24 17.10 9.27
C LEU A 160 4.44 17.21 10.79
N TYR A 161 5.69 17.33 11.23
CA TYR A 161 6.08 17.38 12.64
C TYR A 161 7.03 18.55 12.92
N ASN A 162 6.79 19.70 12.29
CA ASN A 162 7.46 20.95 12.66
C ASN A 162 7.01 21.43 14.05
N ASN A 163 7.67 22.44 14.62
CA ASN A 163 7.39 22.92 15.99
C ASN A 163 5.91 23.29 16.22
N ARG A 164 5.24 23.85 15.21
CA ARG A 164 3.80 24.16 15.27
C ARG A 164 2.96 22.88 15.30
N ALA A 165 3.24 21.91 14.46
CA ALA A 165 2.53 20.64 14.48
C ALA A 165 2.78 19.89 15.80
N LYS A 166 4.04 19.82 16.27
CA LYS A 166 4.41 19.19 17.55
C LYS A 166 3.63 19.78 18.72
N SER A 167 3.50 21.12 18.82
CA SER A 167 2.77 21.75 19.93
C SER A 167 1.28 21.39 19.96
N LEU A 168 0.70 20.99 18.83
CA LEU A 168 -0.68 20.54 18.71
C LEU A 168 -0.83 19.02 18.87
N LEU A 169 0.10 18.23 18.33
CA LEU A 169 0.02 16.75 18.31
C LEU A 169 0.52 16.11 19.61
N GLN A 170 1.52 16.70 20.25
CA GLN A 170 2.11 16.15 21.47
C GLN A 170 1.10 16.06 22.64
N PRO A 171 0.26 17.08 22.91
CA PRO A 171 -0.78 16.97 23.94
C PRO A 171 -1.81 15.87 23.64
N LEU A 172 -2.12 15.65 22.36
CA LEU A 172 -3.03 14.58 21.93
C LEU A 172 -2.41 13.19 22.20
N LEU A 173 -1.12 13.00 21.89
CA LEU A 173 -0.39 11.76 22.17
C LEU A 173 -0.23 11.47 23.67
N ASN A 174 -0.18 12.51 24.49
CA ASN A 174 -0.07 12.41 25.94
C ASN A 174 -1.42 12.27 26.67
N ASP A 175 -2.54 12.20 25.94
CA ASP A 175 -3.90 12.17 26.48
C ASP A 175 -4.26 13.39 27.37
N GLU A 176 -3.70 14.56 27.04
CA GLU A 176 -3.89 15.78 27.83
C GLU A 176 -5.16 16.56 27.46
N LEU A 177 -5.79 16.20 26.33
CA LEU A 177 -7.01 16.84 25.85
C LEU A 177 -8.25 16.22 26.48
N HIS A 178 -9.24 17.06 26.75
CA HIS A 178 -10.57 16.69 27.20
C HIS A 178 -11.59 17.31 26.24
N MET A 179 -12.78 16.74 26.19
CA MET A 179 -13.83 17.17 25.29
C MET A 179 -15.16 17.23 26.01
N PHE A 180 -15.79 18.39 25.98
CA PHE A 180 -17.19 18.53 26.34
C PHE A 180 -18.04 18.14 25.13
N VAL A 181 -18.93 17.18 25.31
CA VAL A 181 -19.86 16.70 24.30
C VAL A 181 -21.26 17.07 24.75
N MET A 182 -21.87 18.04 24.06
CA MET A 182 -23.22 18.53 24.32
C MET A 182 -24.16 17.91 23.28
N ARG A 183 -25.19 17.22 23.75
CA ARG A 183 -26.20 16.56 22.90
C ARG A 183 -27.50 17.33 22.92
N PHE A 184 -28.12 17.45 21.76
CA PHE A 184 -29.43 18.04 21.53
C PHE A 184 -30.27 17.04 20.73
N ALA A 185 -31.59 17.22 20.70
CA ALA A 185 -32.52 16.28 20.07
C ALA A 185 -32.14 15.86 18.63
N ASN A 186 -31.56 16.75 17.83
CA ASN A 186 -31.12 16.48 16.45
C ASN A 186 -29.73 17.07 16.13
N ASP A 187 -28.94 17.41 17.15
CA ASP A 187 -27.65 18.09 16.96
C ASP A 187 -26.66 17.67 18.05
N ALA A 188 -25.37 17.85 17.79
CA ALA A 188 -24.33 17.70 18.79
C ALA A 188 -23.28 18.78 18.61
N LYS A 189 -22.80 19.32 19.74
CA LYS A 189 -21.68 20.26 19.76
C LYS A 189 -20.58 19.70 20.64
N CYS A 190 -19.33 19.92 20.23
CA CYS A 190 -18.18 19.46 20.96
C CYS A 190 -17.20 20.61 21.18
N LEU A 191 -16.55 20.64 22.34
CA LEU A 191 -15.51 21.61 22.68
C LEU A 191 -14.31 20.88 23.26
N ALA A 192 -13.17 20.92 22.55
CA ALA A 192 -11.92 20.35 22.98
C ALA A 192 -11.12 21.36 23.81
N VAL A 193 -10.71 20.95 25.00
CA VAL A 193 -9.98 21.78 25.96
C VAL A 193 -8.76 21.05 26.50
N ARG A 194 -7.73 21.81 26.85
CA ARG A 194 -6.60 21.35 27.65
C ARG A 194 -6.55 22.16 28.93
N PHE A 195 -6.52 21.46 30.06
CA PHE A 195 -6.41 22.07 31.37
C PHE A 195 -4.93 22.21 31.74
N ILE A 196 -4.47 23.45 31.97
CA ILE A 196 -3.12 23.74 32.40
C ILE A 196 -3.19 24.42 33.76
N ARG A 197 -2.36 23.98 34.70
CA ARG A 197 -2.18 24.59 36.01
C ARG A 197 -0.69 24.75 36.26
N ASP A 198 -0.28 25.96 36.64
CA ASP A 198 1.12 26.30 36.89
C ASP A 198 2.05 25.91 35.70
N GLY A 199 1.57 26.14 34.47
CA GLY A 199 2.28 25.80 33.23
C GLY A 199 2.37 24.29 32.92
N LYS A 200 1.70 23.43 33.70
CA LYS A 200 1.70 21.98 33.52
C LYS A 200 0.29 21.45 33.20
N PRO A 201 0.18 20.46 32.30
CA PRO A 201 -1.10 19.76 32.08
C PRO A 201 -1.61 19.15 33.39
N THR A 202 -2.89 19.33 33.69
CA THR A 202 -3.53 18.74 34.87
C THR A 202 -4.86 18.10 34.51
N GLN A 203 -5.28 17.11 35.30
CA GLN A 203 -6.64 16.57 35.17
C GLN A 203 -7.61 17.47 35.95
N PRO A 204 -8.77 17.82 35.35
CA PRO A 204 -9.78 18.62 36.02
C PRO A 204 -10.42 17.81 37.16
N ASN A 205 -10.78 18.49 38.26
CA ASN A 205 -11.66 17.91 39.28
C ASN A 205 -13.11 17.92 38.76
N ILE A 206 -13.90 16.88 39.05
CA ILE A 206 -15.29 16.71 38.63
C ILE A 206 -16.13 17.95 38.99
N LEU A 207 -15.95 18.50 40.20
CA LEU A 207 -16.68 19.70 40.66
C LEU A 207 -16.37 20.96 39.83
N CYS A 208 -15.20 21.04 39.19
CA CYS A 208 -14.89 22.16 38.28
C CYS A 208 -15.61 21.99 36.93
N LEU A 209 -15.87 20.75 36.51
CA LEU A 209 -16.50 20.47 35.22
C LEU A 209 -17.97 20.89 35.23
N GLU A 210 -18.71 20.60 36.32
CA GLU A 210 -20.12 21.01 36.46
C GLU A 210 -20.27 22.53 36.35
N LYS A 211 -19.42 23.30 37.05
CA LYS A 211 -19.43 24.77 36.99
C LYS A 211 -19.04 25.32 35.61
N ILE A 212 -18.08 24.68 34.94
CA ILE A 212 -17.70 25.06 33.57
C ILE A 212 -18.87 24.83 32.62
N VAL A 213 -19.59 23.71 32.77
CA VAL A 213 -20.77 23.41 31.96
C VAL A 213 -21.88 24.44 32.20
N GLU A 214 -22.19 24.79 33.46
CA GLU A 214 -23.15 25.85 33.79
C GLU A 214 -22.80 27.17 33.10
N HIS A 215 -21.52 27.57 33.13
CA HIS A 215 -21.07 28.84 32.52
C HIS A 215 -21.07 28.80 30.98
N ILE A 216 -20.78 27.65 30.36
CA ILE A 216 -20.88 27.48 28.90
C ILE A 216 -22.34 27.59 28.45
N VAL A 217 -23.25 27.02 29.25
CA VAL A 217 -24.69 26.95 28.96
C VAL A 217 -25.36 28.32 29.07
N ASP A 218 -24.98 29.15 30.04
CA ASP A 218 -25.58 30.47 30.29
C ASP A 218 -25.25 31.55 29.24
N GLY A 219 -24.64 31.19 28.12
CA GLY A 219 -24.42 32.11 26.98
C GLY A 219 -23.38 33.21 27.25
N PHE A 220 -22.65 33.15 28.36
CA PHE A 220 -21.52 34.02 28.60
C PHE A 220 -20.37 33.62 27.66
N ILE A 221 -20.24 34.39 26.58
CA ILE A 221 -19.01 34.49 25.82
C ILE A 221 -17.91 34.87 26.82
N PHE A 222 -16.90 34.01 26.97
CA PHE A 222 -15.71 34.20 27.79
C PHE A 222 -14.94 35.44 27.33
N ASP A 223 -15.38 36.64 27.70
CA ASP A 223 -14.64 37.88 27.41
C ASP A 223 -13.73 38.30 28.57
N SER A 224 -13.97 37.87 29.82
CA SER A 224 -13.11 38.27 30.96
C SER A 224 -13.43 37.61 32.32
N MET A 225 -13.84 36.34 32.38
CA MET A 225 -14.04 35.71 33.69
C MET A 225 -12.74 35.13 34.26
N LEU A 226 -12.33 35.71 35.41
CA LEU A 226 -11.34 35.18 36.34
C LEU A 226 -11.77 33.77 36.80
N ILE A 227 -11.29 32.74 36.10
CA ILE A 227 -11.12 31.42 36.69
C ILE A 227 -10.18 31.63 37.89
N PRO A 228 -10.44 31.07 39.10
CA PRO A 228 -9.62 31.32 40.29
C PRO A 228 -8.13 31.15 40.00
N GLU A 229 -7.39 32.27 39.91
CA GLU A 229 -5.94 32.56 39.73
C GLU A 229 -4.94 31.51 39.18
N ARG A 230 -5.32 30.30 38.75
CA ARG A 230 -4.36 29.17 38.59
C ARG A 230 -4.60 28.23 37.42
N TYR A 231 -5.54 28.54 36.50
CA TYR A 231 -5.79 27.67 35.33
C TYR A 231 -5.65 28.43 34.01
N GLU A 232 -4.72 28.00 33.15
CA GLU A 232 -4.63 28.41 31.74
C GLU A 232 -5.38 27.37 30.87
N CYS A 233 -6.36 27.79 30.09
CA CYS A 233 -7.04 26.92 29.12
C CYS A 233 -6.39 27.07 27.74
N ILE A 234 -5.94 25.97 27.13
CA ILE A 234 -5.70 25.93 25.68
C ILE A 234 -6.97 25.33 25.06
N GLY A 235 -7.87 26.23 24.63
CA GLY A 235 -9.22 25.89 24.17
C GLY A 235 -10.25 27.03 24.21
N VAL A 236 -9.86 28.23 24.66
CA VAL A 236 -10.38 29.58 24.34
C VAL A 236 -9.16 30.49 24.56
N ARG A 237 -8.79 31.41 23.64
CA ARG A 237 -7.74 32.40 23.95
C ARG A 237 -8.34 33.81 23.98
N VAL A 238 -8.51 34.33 25.19
CA VAL A 238 -8.78 35.74 25.51
C VAL A 238 -7.54 36.58 25.11
N HIS A 239 -7.78 37.80 24.63
CA HIS A 239 -6.88 38.70 23.90
C HIS A 239 -5.38 38.76 24.31
N SER A 240 -4.49 38.74 23.30
CA SER A 240 -3.35 39.66 23.23
C SER A 240 -2.90 39.84 21.76
N ASN A 241 -2.73 41.09 21.35
CA ASN A 241 -2.33 41.61 20.03
C ASN A 241 -1.65 40.62 19.05
N ASP A 242 -2.33 40.38 17.92
CA ASP A 242 -1.83 40.03 16.58
C ASP A 242 -2.03 38.63 15.97
N GLU A 243 -2.53 37.57 16.64
CA GLU A 243 -3.04 36.38 15.92
C GLU A 243 -4.18 35.62 16.67
N THR A 244 -5.38 35.61 16.08
CA THR A 244 -6.58 34.90 16.57
C THR A 244 -6.63 33.45 16.07
N SER A 245 -6.72 32.48 16.99
CA SER A 245 -7.16 31.12 16.70
C SER A 245 -8.45 30.83 17.47
N LEU A 246 -9.56 30.74 16.74
CA LEU A 246 -10.90 30.49 17.29
C LEU A 246 -11.11 28.98 17.40
N THR A 247 -11.35 28.49 18.62
CA THR A 247 -12.26 27.36 18.85
C THR A 247 -13.67 27.86 18.55
N HIS A 248 -14.55 26.99 18.07
CA HIS A 248 -15.87 27.32 17.50
C HIS A 248 -16.51 28.57 18.13
N ARG A 249 -16.70 29.65 17.35
CA ARG A 249 -17.84 30.53 17.65
C ARG A 249 -19.05 29.65 17.33
N PHE A 250 -19.94 29.41 18.29
CA PHE A 250 -21.20 28.79 17.93
C PHE A 250 -21.81 29.69 16.85
N ASP A 251 -22.01 29.16 15.64
CA ASP A 251 -22.56 29.94 14.52
C ASP A 251 -23.98 30.46 14.85
N SER A 252 -24.58 29.94 15.92
CA SER A 252 -25.80 30.42 16.55
C SER A 252 -25.71 30.21 18.07
N PRO A 253 -26.21 31.14 18.91
CA PRO A 253 -26.25 30.95 20.36
C PRO A 253 -26.95 29.63 20.71
N VAL A 254 -26.33 28.84 21.58
CA VAL A 254 -26.93 27.61 22.11
C VAL A 254 -27.99 28.03 23.11
N ASN A 255 -29.25 27.63 22.89
CA ASN A 255 -30.28 27.86 23.89
C ASN A 255 -30.08 26.89 25.06
N ALA A 256 -29.79 27.42 26.24
CA ALA A 256 -29.58 26.66 27.47
C ALA A 256 -30.73 25.69 27.79
N SER A 257 -31.95 25.99 27.35
CA SER A 257 -33.13 25.18 27.66
C SER A 257 -33.31 23.93 26.78
N SER A 258 -32.40 23.64 25.83
CA SER A 258 -32.64 22.62 24.78
C SER A 258 -31.63 21.47 24.69
N TYR A 259 -30.63 21.40 25.57
CA TYR A 259 -29.68 20.26 25.56
C TYR A 259 -30.21 19.09 26.40
N GLU A 260 -29.93 17.87 25.94
CA GLU A 260 -30.33 16.63 26.60
C GLU A 260 -29.27 16.14 27.59
N SER A 261 -27.99 16.30 27.25
CA SER A 261 -26.88 15.93 28.12
C SER A 261 -25.60 16.70 27.79
N VAL A 262 -24.71 16.80 28.78
CA VAL A 262 -23.33 17.28 28.61
C VAL A 262 -22.38 16.31 29.28
N ASP A 263 -21.46 15.75 28.51
CA ASP A 263 -20.43 14.83 29.00
C ASP A 263 -19.04 15.45 28.86
N CYS A 264 -18.18 15.32 29.88
CA CYS A 264 -16.75 15.59 29.73
C CYS A 264 -15.99 14.28 29.59
N LYS A 265 -15.30 14.11 28.46
CA LYS A 265 -14.57 12.90 28.10
C LYS A 265 -13.10 13.22 27.85
N GLN A 266 -12.18 12.46 28.43
CA GLN A 266 -10.77 12.57 28.06
C GLN A 266 -10.55 12.01 26.66
N VAL A 267 -9.76 12.71 25.85
CA VAL A 267 -9.35 12.27 24.52
C VAL A 267 -8.08 11.44 24.64
N VAL A 268 -8.16 10.19 24.20
CA VAL A 268 -7.07 9.22 24.20
C VAL A 268 -6.67 8.93 22.76
N ASN A 269 -5.38 9.10 22.44
CA ASN A 269 -4.87 8.83 21.10
C ASN A 269 -4.12 7.49 21.02
N ALA A 270 -4.46 6.70 20.00
CA ALA A 270 -3.68 5.56 19.52
C ALA A 270 -2.85 5.99 18.29
N PRO A 271 -1.50 5.91 18.34
CA PRO A 271 -0.66 6.22 17.19
C PRO A 271 -0.73 5.11 16.13
N ILE A 272 -1.22 5.44 14.95
CA ILE A 272 -1.42 4.54 13.79
C ILE A 272 -0.42 4.92 12.68
N GLU A 273 0.84 5.06 13.06
CA GLU A 273 1.91 5.42 12.13
C GLU A 273 2.35 4.18 11.34
N ASP A 274 2.66 4.33 10.05
CA ASP A 274 3.39 3.28 9.33
C ASP A 274 4.70 2.98 10.07
N SER A 275 5.13 1.71 10.08
CA SER A 275 6.30 1.28 10.84
C SER A 275 7.57 2.06 10.47
N LYS A 276 7.83 2.33 9.19
CA LYS A 276 9.02 3.05 8.75
C LYS A 276 8.99 4.51 9.20
N ILE A 277 7.81 5.13 9.08
CA ILE A 277 7.60 6.50 9.53
C ILE A 277 7.70 6.60 11.05
N ALA A 278 7.12 5.64 11.78
CA ALA A 278 7.17 5.58 13.23
C ALA A 278 8.62 5.51 13.74
N LEU A 279 9.46 4.62 13.18
CA LEU A 279 10.90 4.58 13.49
C LEU A 279 11.53 5.98 13.36
N THR A 280 11.23 6.66 12.26
CA THR A 280 11.77 7.98 11.94
C THR A 280 11.29 9.05 12.92
N ILE A 281 9.99 9.09 13.23
CA ILE A 281 9.38 10.01 14.20
C ILE A 281 10.04 9.84 15.56
N TYR A 282 10.36 8.62 15.96
CA TYR A 282 10.94 8.32 17.26
C TYR A 282 12.47 8.35 17.30
N GLY A 283 13.11 8.91 16.27
CA GLY A 283 14.54 9.18 16.25
C GLY A 283 15.42 8.00 15.83
N GLN A 284 14.82 6.93 15.29
CA GLN A 284 15.53 5.76 14.76
C GLN A 284 15.70 5.89 13.23
N SER A 285 16.75 5.26 12.69
CA SER A 285 16.89 5.13 11.24
C SER A 285 16.00 4.00 10.70
N THR A 286 15.53 4.13 9.46
CA THR A 286 14.80 3.05 8.77
C THR A 286 15.73 1.95 8.27
N ALA A 287 16.96 2.32 7.88
CA ALA A 287 18.00 1.38 7.45
C ALA A 287 18.92 1.02 8.61
N SER A 288 19.34 -0.25 8.68
CA SER A 288 20.39 -0.75 9.59
C SER A 288 20.16 -0.45 11.08
N VAL A 289 18.89 -0.37 11.49
CA VAL A 289 18.49 -0.24 12.88
C VAL A 289 18.75 -1.56 13.61
N GLY A 290 19.55 -1.52 14.68
CA GLY A 290 19.84 -2.70 15.50
C GLY A 290 18.70 -3.01 16.46
N ARG A 291 18.06 -1.97 17.01
CA ARG A 291 16.97 -2.10 17.98
C ARG A 291 15.70 -1.41 17.49
N PRO A 292 14.94 -2.01 16.56
CA PRO A 292 13.81 -1.35 15.88
C PRO A 292 12.53 -1.26 16.70
N CYS A 293 12.37 -2.04 17.77
CA CYS A 293 11.14 -2.01 18.55
C CYS A 293 10.92 -0.61 19.16
N LEU A 294 9.70 -0.08 19.00
CA LEU A 294 9.30 1.22 19.58
C LEU A 294 8.99 1.12 21.07
N ARG A 295 8.61 -0.06 21.54
CA ARG A 295 8.25 -0.31 22.95
C ARG A 295 9.45 -0.71 23.80
N CYS A 296 10.35 -1.53 23.28
CA CYS A 296 11.48 -2.10 24.02
C CYS A 296 12.81 -1.95 23.26
N ILE A 297 13.91 -2.34 23.89
CA ILE A 297 15.25 -2.30 23.30
C ILE A 297 15.68 -3.66 22.70
N TRP A 298 14.72 -4.48 22.27
CA TRP A 298 14.97 -5.74 21.56
C TRP A 298 15.95 -5.55 20.41
N ASP A 299 16.98 -6.38 20.39
CA ASP A 299 17.98 -6.43 19.34
C ASP A 299 17.49 -7.33 18.21
N LYS A 300 17.56 -6.86 16.97
CA LYS A 300 17.09 -7.60 15.80
C LYS A 300 17.86 -8.88 15.54
N ASP A 301 18.99 -9.10 16.22
CA ASP A 301 19.78 -10.33 16.14
C ASP A 301 19.43 -11.29 17.30
N ASP A 302 18.66 -10.84 18.30
CA ASP A 302 18.13 -11.69 19.38
C ASP A 302 16.99 -12.56 18.83
N LYS A 303 17.15 -13.87 18.99
CA LYS A 303 16.20 -14.90 18.53
C LYS A 303 15.34 -15.44 19.67
N ARG A 304 15.40 -14.88 20.88
CA ARG A 304 14.65 -15.43 22.03
C ARG A 304 13.20 -14.95 22.01
N PRO A 305 12.21 -15.81 22.28
CA PRO A 305 10.84 -15.38 22.44
C PRO A 305 10.66 -14.42 23.63
N THR A 306 9.58 -13.64 23.60
CA THR A 306 9.23 -12.73 24.71
C THR A 306 8.76 -13.51 25.94
N MET A 307 9.12 -13.07 27.14
CA MET A 307 8.86 -13.76 28.42
C MET A 307 7.45 -14.33 28.61
N TRP A 308 6.39 -13.66 28.15
CA TRP A 308 5.02 -14.17 28.34
C TRP A 308 4.76 -15.50 27.62
N LEU A 309 5.54 -15.84 26.58
CA LEU A 309 5.44 -17.11 25.86
C LEU A 309 5.83 -18.31 26.74
N SER A 310 6.64 -18.12 27.79
CA SER A 310 7.00 -19.18 28.75
C SER A 310 5.79 -19.75 29.51
N SER A 311 4.67 -19.04 29.51
CA SER A 311 3.40 -19.53 30.08
C SER A 311 2.62 -20.45 29.13
N HIS A 312 3.09 -20.63 27.89
CA HIS A 312 2.44 -21.45 26.86
C HIS A 312 3.25 -22.72 26.56
N ALA A 313 2.56 -23.79 26.20
CA ALA A 313 3.19 -25.09 25.96
C ALA A 313 4.25 -25.03 24.83
N GLY A 314 5.45 -25.55 25.10
CA GLY A 314 6.55 -25.60 24.13
C GLY A 314 7.57 -24.46 24.25
N PHE A 315 7.46 -23.60 25.27
CA PHE A 315 8.48 -22.61 25.60
C PHE A 315 8.84 -22.74 27.09
N THR A 316 10.13 -22.67 27.40
CA THR A 316 10.63 -22.61 28.77
C THR A 316 10.98 -21.17 29.17
N SER A 317 11.09 -20.92 30.47
CA SER A 317 11.55 -19.61 31.00
C SER A 317 12.93 -19.23 30.48
N ASP A 318 13.81 -20.22 30.29
CA ASP A 318 15.22 -20.03 29.94
C ASP A 318 15.40 -19.73 28.45
N GLU A 319 14.48 -20.22 27.61
CA GLU A 319 14.42 -19.88 26.19
C GLU A 319 13.86 -18.47 25.95
N CYS A 320 13.00 -17.99 26.86
CA CYS A 320 12.36 -16.68 26.74
C CYS A 320 13.17 -15.57 27.42
N HIS A 321 13.03 -14.32 26.95
CA HIS A 321 13.73 -13.18 27.54
C HIS A 321 12.75 -12.08 28.01
N PRO A 322 13.04 -11.44 29.15
CA PRO A 322 12.31 -10.24 29.55
C PRO A 322 12.69 -9.10 28.61
N VAL A 323 11.69 -8.44 28.03
CA VAL A 323 11.91 -7.30 27.15
C VAL A 323 12.18 -6.04 27.98
N GLU A 324 13.38 -5.48 27.86
CA GLU A 324 13.73 -4.24 28.54
C GLU A 324 13.06 -3.04 27.83
N LEU A 325 12.23 -2.29 28.56
CA LEU A 325 11.40 -1.23 27.98
C LEU A 325 12.21 0.06 27.73
N ARG A 326 11.74 0.89 26.78
CA ARG A 326 12.31 2.22 26.50
C ARG A 326 11.92 3.28 27.53
N VAL A 327 12.22 3.01 28.80
CA VAL A 327 11.97 3.89 29.96
C VAL A 327 13.28 4.28 30.64
N GLY A 328 13.25 5.29 31.51
CA GLY A 328 14.43 5.68 32.29
C GLY A 328 15.66 5.96 31.43
N ALA A 329 16.77 5.27 31.70
CA ALA A 329 18.01 5.36 30.91
C ALA A 329 17.83 4.94 29.44
N ASN A 330 16.91 4.01 29.15
CA ASN A 330 16.59 3.55 27.80
C ASN A 330 15.51 4.39 27.10
N SER A 331 15.01 5.44 27.75
CA SER A 331 14.07 6.37 27.10
C SER A 331 14.70 6.99 25.85
N ARG A 332 13.86 7.27 24.85
CA ARG A 332 14.31 7.89 23.60
C ARG A 332 15.02 9.22 23.84
N LYS A 333 14.50 10.02 24.78
CA LYS A 333 15.07 11.30 25.19
C LYS A 333 16.47 11.14 25.79
N LYS A 334 16.69 10.14 26.66
CA LYS A 334 18.01 9.89 27.25
C LYS A 334 18.99 9.36 26.21
N ASN A 335 18.56 8.40 25.40
CA ASN A 335 19.38 7.86 24.30
C ASN A 335 19.77 8.93 23.26
N TRP A 336 18.88 9.86 22.93
CA TRP A 336 19.20 11.00 22.08
C TRP A 336 20.27 11.89 22.71
N LYS A 337 20.14 12.23 24.00
CA LYS A 337 21.17 13.00 24.73
C LYS A 337 22.52 12.26 24.78
N THR A 338 22.50 10.94 24.97
CA THR A 338 23.70 10.11 24.87
C THR A 338 24.31 10.21 23.47
N PHE A 339 23.49 10.11 22.42
CA PHE A 339 23.95 10.27 21.04
C PHE A 339 24.58 11.65 20.79
N GLU A 340 23.93 12.73 21.24
CA GLU A 340 24.49 14.09 21.16
C GLU A 340 25.83 14.20 21.88
N SER A 341 25.96 13.60 23.07
CA SER A 341 27.21 13.62 23.83
C SER A 341 28.35 12.85 23.16
N LEU A 342 28.04 11.72 22.51
CA LEU A 342 29.02 10.87 21.83
C LEU A 342 29.51 11.48 20.51
N ARG A 343 28.69 12.33 19.86
CA ARG A 343 29.07 13.01 18.62
C ARG A 343 30.08 14.16 18.82
N GLY A 344 30.23 14.65 20.06
CA GLY A 344 31.03 15.86 20.36
C GLY A 344 30.35 17.16 19.90
N LYS A 345 30.86 18.32 20.38
CA LYS A 345 30.31 19.64 20.07
C LYS A 345 30.58 20.12 18.63
N ASP A 346 31.60 19.57 17.96
CA ASP A 346 32.11 20.09 16.68
C ASP A 346 31.42 19.55 15.42
N GLY A 347 30.38 18.72 15.56
CA GLY A 347 29.33 18.58 14.54
C GLY A 347 29.72 18.11 13.12
N GLU A 348 30.96 17.71 12.85
CA GLU A 348 31.44 17.39 11.49
C GLU A 348 30.87 16.10 10.87
N TYR A 349 30.04 15.35 11.60
CA TYR A 349 29.26 14.26 11.01
C TYR A 349 28.13 14.83 10.13
N THR A 350 28.49 15.24 8.91
CA THR A 350 27.55 15.27 7.79
C THR A 350 26.99 13.87 7.63
N ALA A 351 25.68 13.74 7.84
CA ALA A 351 25.00 12.48 8.07
C ALA A 351 24.84 11.66 6.79
N ASN A 352 25.93 11.14 6.23
CA ASN A 352 25.83 9.98 5.35
C ASN A 352 25.60 8.73 6.21
N LYS A 353 24.63 7.89 5.82
CA LYS A 353 24.14 6.71 6.57
C LYS A 353 25.24 5.70 6.97
N GLU A 354 26.42 5.82 6.37
CA GLU A 354 27.60 4.96 6.52
C GLU A 354 28.54 5.41 7.66
N THR A 355 28.34 6.60 8.24
CA THR A 355 29.35 7.21 9.12
C THR A 355 29.12 6.97 10.62
N ILE A 356 27.88 6.73 11.08
CA ILE A 356 27.64 6.41 12.51
C ILE A 356 28.12 4.97 12.80
N ASN A 357 29.19 4.84 13.59
CA ASN A 357 29.76 3.55 13.96
C ASN A 357 28.78 2.65 14.74
N LYS A 358 28.98 1.33 14.67
CA LYS A 358 28.10 0.32 15.29
C LYS A 358 27.99 0.50 16.81
N ASP A 359 29.09 0.83 17.47
CA ASP A 359 29.17 1.03 18.93
C ASP A 359 28.28 2.18 19.41
N THR A 360 28.30 3.33 18.74
CA THR A 360 27.42 4.47 19.06
C THR A 360 25.95 4.09 18.89
N ARG A 361 25.60 3.35 17.83
CA ARG A 361 24.22 2.88 17.63
C ARG A 361 23.78 1.93 18.74
N GLN A 362 24.67 1.05 19.20
CA GLN A 362 24.38 0.14 20.30
C GLN A 362 24.19 0.90 21.62
N LYS A 363 25.11 1.81 21.97
CA LYS A 363 25.04 2.65 23.19
C LYS A 363 23.79 3.53 23.24
N CYS A 364 23.32 3.99 22.09
CA CYS A 364 22.13 4.85 21.99
C CYS A 364 20.86 4.09 21.64
N ASN A 365 20.85 2.75 21.74
CA ASN A 365 19.67 1.94 21.44
C ASN A 365 19.04 2.23 20.05
N SER A 366 19.90 2.48 19.06
CA SER A 366 19.59 2.90 17.69
C SER A 366 18.91 4.27 17.52
N ILE A 367 18.84 5.09 18.57
CA ILE A 367 18.43 6.49 18.46
C ILE A 367 19.60 7.30 17.89
N SER A 368 19.39 7.92 16.75
CA SER A 368 20.39 8.73 16.03
C SER A 368 19.87 10.08 15.53
N LYS A 369 18.60 10.37 15.79
CA LYS A 369 17.95 11.65 15.52
C LYS A 369 17.11 12.06 16.73
N GLU A 370 16.87 13.37 16.88
CA GLU A 370 15.99 13.87 17.92
C GLU A 370 14.56 13.32 17.68
N PRO A 371 13.90 12.70 18.67
CA PRO A 371 12.52 12.29 18.49
C PRO A 371 11.63 13.49 18.13
N LEU A 372 10.87 13.37 17.04
CA LEU A 372 9.91 14.39 16.59
C LEU A 372 8.68 14.42 17.51
N LEU A 373 8.34 13.27 18.09
CA LEU A 373 7.29 13.12 19.09
C LEU A 373 7.79 12.24 20.23
N TYR A 374 7.24 12.45 21.43
CA TYR A 374 7.52 11.64 22.60
C TYR A 374 6.26 10.90 23.03
N VAL A 375 6.36 9.60 23.29
CA VAL A 375 5.25 8.80 23.81
C VAL A 375 5.76 8.09 25.06
N ASP A 376 5.35 8.60 26.22
CA ASP A 376 5.74 8.04 27.51
C ASP A 376 4.97 6.75 27.83
N GLN A 377 3.73 6.66 27.34
CA GLN A 377 2.91 5.45 27.47
C GLN A 377 3.26 4.42 26.38
N LEU A 378 4.32 3.65 26.60
CA LEU A 378 4.87 2.72 25.60
C LEU A 378 3.89 1.65 25.11
N ASP A 379 2.87 1.30 25.89
CA ASP A 379 1.82 0.34 25.48
C ASP A 379 0.94 0.89 24.34
N LYS A 380 1.05 2.17 23.99
CA LYS A 380 0.42 2.73 22.79
C LYS A 380 1.09 2.27 21.50
N HIS A 381 2.34 1.80 21.55
CA HIS A 381 3.04 1.29 20.37
C HIS A 381 2.62 -0.15 20.06
N HIS A 382 1.48 -0.28 19.38
CA HIS A 382 0.99 -1.57 18.89
C HIS A 382 1.64 -2.01 17.57
N GLY A 383 2.34 -1.09 16.88
CA GLY A 383 3.07 -1.37 15.64
C GLY A 383 2.23 -1.56 14.40
N GLU A 384 1.02 -1.01 14.40
CA GLU A 384 0.04 -1.12 13.31
C GLU A 384 -0.42 -2.58 13.07
N PRO A 385 -1.56 -3.03 13.67
CA PRO A 385 -1.89 -4.45 13.73
C PRO A 385 -2.15 -5.08 12.35
N MET A 386 -2.60 -4.28 11.37
CA MET A 386 -2.85 -4.77 10.02
C MET A 386 -1.53 -5.11 9.32
N HIS A 387 -0.54 -4.22 9.30
CA HIS A 387 0.77 -4.45 8.68
C HIS A 387 1.56 -5.54 9.39
N VAL A 388 1.39 -5.71 10.71
CA VAL A 388 2.00 -6.79 11.47
C VAL A 388 1.47 -8.15 11.01
N ALA A 389 0.14 -8.32 10.93
CA ALA A 389 -0.49 -9.54 10.45
C ALA A 389 -0.14 -9.81 8.96
N GLN A 390 -0.21 -8.78 8.11
CA GLN A 390 0.24 -8.87 6.72
C GLN A 390 1.71 -9.31 6.62
N GLY A 391 2.58 -8.80 7.50
CA GLY A 391 3.98 -9.20 7.55
C GLY A 391 4.17 -10.68 7.81
N MET A 392 3.39 -11.24 8.74
CA MET A 392 3.43 -12.68 9.00
C MET A 392 3.07 -13.48 7.76
N LEU A 393 2.02 -13.07 7.07
CA LEU A 393 1.58 -13.73 5.87
C LEU A 393 2.61 -13.63 4.75
N THR A 394 3.20 -12.45 4.54
CA THR A 394 4.25 -12.25 3.53
C THR A 394 5.45 -13.14 3.83
N HIS A 395 5.89 -13.23 5.10
CA HIS A 395 7.00 -14.11 5.49
C HIS A 395 6.65 -15.59 5.31
N LEU A 396 5.45 -16.03 5.73
CA LEU A 396 4.97 -17.39 5.52
C LEU A 396 4.99 -17.75 4.03
N ASN A 397 4.40 -16.91 3.19
CA ASN A 397 4.33 -17.17 1.75
C ASN A 397 5.70 -17.15 1.09
N THR A 398 6.58 -16.24 1.50
CA THR A 398 7.93 -16.11 0.94
C THR A 398 8.80 -17.32 1.28
N GLU A 399 8.78 -17.78 2.53
CA GLU A 399 9.58 -18.94 2.93
C GLU A 399 9.01 -20.25 2.38
N THR A 400 7.68 -20.36 2.26
CA THR A 400 7.03 -21.50 1.59
C THR A 400 7.41 -21.55 0.11
N TYR A 401 7.31 -20.42 -0.59
CA TYR A 401 7.74 -20.32 -1.99
C TYR A 401 9.21 -20.72 -2.16
N LYS A 402 10.10 -20.26 -1.27
CA LYS A 402 11.52 -20.63 -1.32
C LYS A 402 11.72 -22.12 -1.10
N LYS A 403 11.09 -22.73 -0.09
CA LYS A 403 11.21 -24.18 0.15
C LYS A 403 10.72 -25.01 -1.02
N LEU A 404 9.55 -24.66 -1.57
CA LEU A 404 9.02 -25.30 -2.78
C LEU A 404 9.92 -25.11 -4.01
N ASN A 405 10.81 -24.12 -4.01
CA ASN A 405 11.78 -23.91 -5.08
C ASN A 405 13.11 -24.62 -4.79
N GLU A 406 13.65 -24.49 -3.58
CA GLU A 406 14.98 -24.93 -3.15
C GLU A 406 15.05 -26.44 -2.84
N GLU A 407 14.05 -27.01 -2.16
CA GLU A 407 14.05 -28.44 -1.75
C GLU A 407 13.81 -29.39 -2.93
N SER A 408 13.54 -28.83 -4.10
CA SER A 408 13.25 -29.51 -5.35
C SER A 408 14.29 -29.30 -6.44
N GLU A 409 15.21 -28.34 -6.28
CA GLU A 409 16.32 -28.13 -7.22
C GLU A 409 17.23 -29.38 -7.32
N SER A 410 17.12 -30.32 -6.38
CA SER A 410 17.86 -31.59 -6.36
C SER A 410 17.09 -32.79 -6.90
N ILE A 411 15.86 -32.61 -7.40
CA ILE A 411 15.03 -33.74 -7.85
C ILE A 411 15.07 -33.83 -9.38
N GLU A 412 15.46 -34.99 -9.89
CA GLU A 412 15.39 -35.37 -11.31
C GLU A 412 13.93 -35.18 -11.81
N GLY A 413 13.70 -34.49 -12.93
CA GLY A 413 12.34 -34.16 -13.41
C GLY A 413 11.93 -32.68 -13.46
N ASP A 414 12.82 -31.73 -13.13
CA ASP A 414 12.48 -30.30 -13.27
C ASP A 414 12.52 -29.89 -14.75
N PHE A 415 11.34 -29.59 -15.29
CA PHE A 415 11.13 -29.13 -16.67
C PHE A 415 12.16 -28.09 -17.11
N TYR A 416 12.50 -27.10 -16.26
CA TYR A 416 13.47 -26.08 -16.69
C TYR A 416 14.83 -26.70 -16.97
N TYR A 417 15.35 -27.54 -16.08
CA TYR A 417 16.69 -28.11 -16.21
C TYR A 417 16.77 -29.15 -17.32
N GLU A 418 15.79 -30.05 -17.39
CA GLU A 418 15.75 -31.06 -18.47
C GLU A 418 15.67 -30.39 -19.85
N GLN A 419 14.82 -29.38 -20.00
CA GLN A 419 14.65 -28.69 -21.26
C GLN A 419 15.83 -27.76 -21.57
N ALA A 420 16.42 -27.11 -20.56
CA ALA A 420 17.59 -26.26 -20.75
C ALA A 420 18.82 -27.08 -21.15
N GLU A 421 19.08 -28.22 -20.51
CA GLU A 421 20.18 -29.12 -20.87
C GLU A 421 20.02 -29.68 -22.29
N ALA A 422 18.83 -30.19 -22.61
CA ALA A 422 18.54 -30.69 -23.95
C ALA A 422 18.64 -29.57 -25.00
N CYS A 423 18.27 -28.35 -24.66
CA CYS A 423 18.39 -27.21 -25.56
C CYS A 423 19.84 -26.69 -25.69
N GLN A 424 20.66 -26.79 -24.65
CA GLN A 424 22.10 -26.43 -24.74
C GLN A 424 22.80 -27.26 -25.82
N GLN A 425 22.47 -28.55 -25.93
CA GLN A 425 22.98 -29.37 -27.02
C GLN A 425 22.52 -28.87 -28.39
N TYR A 426 21.24 -28.53 -28.54
CA TYR A 426 20.69 -27.91 -29.77
C TYR A 426 21.40 -26.59 -30.12
N ILE A 427 21.68 -25.73 -29.13
CA ILE A 427 22.38 -24.47 -29.32
C ILE A 427 23.79 -24.75 -29.87
N ILE A 428 24.54 -25.67 -29.26
CA ILE A 428 25.88 -26.06 -29.71
C ILE A 428 25.84 -26.54 -31.17
N ASP A 429 24.93 -27.45 -31.48
CA ASP A 429 24.80 -28.03 -32.82
C ASP A 429 24.40 -26.98 -33.87
N THR A 430 23.52 -26.03 -33.50
CA THR A 430 23.07 -24.96 -34.39
C THR A 430 24.15 -23.91 -34.61
N LEU A 431 24.96 -23.60 -33.59
CA LEU A 431 26.09 -22.68 -33.72
C LEU A 431 27.17 -23.24 -34.64
N ALA A 432 27.37 -24.56 -34.68
CA ALA A 432 28.28 -25.20 -35.62
C ALA A 432 27.90 -24.96 -37.10
N ILE A 433 26.64 -24.62 -37.41
CA ILE A 433 26.22 -24.21 -38.76
C ILE A 433 27.01 -22.97 -39.21
N GLU A 434 27.28 -22.02 -38.31
CA GLU A 434 28.01 -20.79 -38.64
C GLU A 434 29.46 -21.08 -39.07
N GLU A 435 30.04 -22.18 -38.59
CA GLU A 435 31.39 -22.64 -38.91
C GLU A 435 31.44 -23.54 -40.16
N SER A 436 30.29 -23.97 -40.67
CA SER A 436 30.24 -24.84 -41.85
C SER A 436 30.64 -24.10 -43.14
N GLU A 437 31.39 -24.78 -44.02
CA GLU A 437 31.81 -24.23 -45.31
C GLU A 437 30.60 -23.74 -46.13
N ALA A 438 29.51 -24.52 -46.14
CA ALA A 438 28.28 -24.18 -46.84
C ALA A 438 27.64 -22.87 -46.34
N PHE A 439 27.71 -22.58 -45.04
CA PHE A 439 27.21 -21.31 -44.50
C PHE A 439 28.14 -20.14 -44.82
N ILE A 440 29.46 -20.35 -44.73
CA ILE A 440 30.47 -19.34 -45.07
C ILE A 440 30.35 -18.93 -46.53
N ASP A 441 30.18 -19.89 -47.44
CA ASP A 441 30.00 -19.65 -48.87
C ASP A 441 28.67 -18.94 -49.17
N ALA A 442 27.59 -19.37 -48.52
CA ALA A 442 26.30 -18.70 -48.63
C ALA A 442 26.34 -17.25 -48.13
N LYS A 443 27.00 -17.01 -47.00
CA LYS A 443 27.24 -15.67 -46.42
C LYS A 443 28.06 -14.79 -47.37
N SER A 444 29.13 -15.35 -47.95
CA SER A 444 29.97 -14.65 -48.93
C SER A 444 29.16 -14.24 -50.16
N THR A 445 28.36 -15.16 -50.70
CA THR A 445 27.48 -14.92 -51.86
C THR A 445 26.42 -13.86 -51.53
N HIS A 446 25.73 -13.98 -50.41
CA HIS A 446 24.73 -13.01 -49.97
C HIS A 446 25.34 -11.62 -49.75
N ASN A 447 26.50 -11.51 -49.11
CA ASN A 447 27.21 -10.25 -48.92
C ASN A 447 27.59 -9.59 -50.25
N ARG A 448 28.04 -10.37 -51.25
CA ARG A 448 28.33 -9.84 -52.60
C ARG A 448 27.07 -9.27 -53.25
N ILE A 449 25.93 -9.96 -53.13
CA ILE A 449 24.64 -9.49 -53.68
C ILE A 449 24.16 -8.24 -52.94
N GLN A 450 24.25 -8.19 -51.61
CA GLN A 450 23.90 -7.01 -50.81
C GLN A 450 24.72 -5.77 -51.18
N ILE A 451 26.02 -5.93 -51.46
CA ILE A 451 26.85 -4.83 -51.97
C ILE A 451 26.35 -4.32 -53.32
N LYS A 452 25.89 -5.21 -54.21
CA LYS A 452 25.28 -4.80 -55.49
C LYS A 452 23.94 -4.07 -55.28
N ILE A 453 23.06 -4.60 -54.43
CA ILE A 453 21.79 -3.96 -54.07
C ILE A 453 22.03 -2.57 -53.51
N LYS A 454 22.96 -2.41 -52.56
CA LYS A 454 23.28 -1.11 -51.99
C LYS A 454 23.77 -0.13 -53.06
N LYS A 455 24.67 -0.56 -53.94
CA LYS A 455 25.13 0.28 -55.05
C LYS A 455 23.99 0.66 -56.01
N ALA A 456 23.08 -0.26 -56.31
CA ALA A 456 21.93 0.02 -57.15
C ALA A 456 20.96 1.00 -56.47
N TYR A 457 20.73 0.85 -55.17
CA TYR A 457 19.93 1.77 -54.37
C TYR A 457 20.54 3.17 -54.30
N ASP A 458 21.85 3.27 -54.05
CA ASP A 458 22.57 4.55 -54.04
C ASP A 458 22.44 5.27 -55.40
N LYS A 459 22.51 4.51 -56.52
CA LYS A 459 22.26 5.06 -57.88
C LYS A 459 20.82 5.55 -58.07
N VAL A 460 19.81 4.87 -57.51
CA VAL A 460 18.41 5.33 -57.55
C VAL A 460 18.32 6.69 -56.85
N GLN A 461 18.90 6.82 -55.66
CA GLN A 461 18.90 8.10 -54.92
C GLN A 461 19.62 9.22 -55.69
N GLU A 462 20.79 8.93 -56.26
CA GLU A 462 21.52 9.91 -57.10
C GLU A 462 20.70 10.33 -58.34
N ALA A 463 20.02 9.39 -59.00
CA ALA A 463 19.17 9.67 -60.16
C ALA A 463 17.90 10.48 -59.79
N GLU A 464 17.31 10.21 -58.63
CA GLU A 464 16.18 10.97 -58.07
C GLU A 464 16.58 12.42 -57.77
N GLU A 465 17.79 12.65 -57.24
CA GLU A 465 18.34 13.99 -56.99
C GLU A 465 18.62 14.76 -58.29
N ASP A 466 19.07 14.06 -59.34
CA ASP A 466 19.32 14.61 -60.67
C ASP A 466 18.02 14.96 -61.44
N GLY A 467 16.87 14.38 -61.04
CA GLY A 467 15.56 14.59 -61.66
C GLY A 467 15.40 14.00 -63.07
N ASP A 468 16.22 12.99 -63.41
CA ASP A 468 16.24 12.35 -64.73
C ASP A 468 15.44 11.04 -64.70
N GLU A 469 14.21 11.08 -65.22
CA GLU A 469 13.26 9.95 -65.18
C GLU A 469 13.81 8.67 -65.83
N ASP A 470 14.61 8.79 -66.90
CA ASP A 470 15.18 7.63 -67.59
C ASP A 470 16.28 6.96 -66.76
N LYS A 471 17.08 7.75 -66.02
CA LYS A 471 18.09 7.22 -65.10
C LYS A 471 17.46 6.56 -63.87
N ILE A 472 16.39 7.13 -63.33
CA ILE A 472 15.66 6.55 -62.19
C ILE A 472 15.15 5.16 -62.59
N LYS A 473 14.45 5.07 -63.73
CA LYS A 473 13.89 3.81 -64.20
C LYS A 473 14.96 2.73 -64.43
N LEU A 474 16.09 3.10 -65.03
CA LEU A 474 17.20 2.15 -65.25
C LEU A 474 17.82 1.66 -63.93
N ALA A 475 17.97 2.55 -62.94
CA ALA A 475 18.49 2.21 -61.62
C ALA A 475 17.50 1.34 -60.82
N GLU A 476 16.19 1.59 -60.95
CA GLU A 476 15.13 0.76 -60.38
C GLU A 476 15.13 -0.66 -60.98
N GLU A 477 15.25 -0.81 -62.30
CA GLU A 477 15.36 -2.12 -62.96
C GLU A 477 16.62 -2.89 -62.52
N GLU A 478 17.76 -2.20 -62.34
CA GLU A 478 18.99 -2.80 -61.78
C GLU A 478 18.80 -3.21 -60.32
N LEU A 479 18.09 -2.41 -59.52
CA LEU A 479 17.77 -2.73 -58.13
C LEU A 479 16.84 -3.95 -58.05
N GLU A 480 15.77 -3.99 -58.85
CA GLU A 480 14.81 -5.10 -58.92
C GLU A 480 15.51 -6.40 -59.35
N THR A 481 16.37 -6.35 -60.37
CA THR A 481 17.17 -7.52 -60.80
C THR A 481 18.08 -8.04 -59.69
N ASN A 482 18.74 -7.14 -58.95
CA ASN A 482 19.60 -7.54 -57.83
C ASN A 482 18.79 -8.08 -56.64
N LEU A 483 17.57 -7.58 -56.42
CA LEU A 483 16.64 -8.12 -55.42
C LEU A 483 16.16 -9.53 -55.81
N ASP A 484 15.87 -9.78 -57.08
CA ASP A 484 15.52 -11.11 -57.58
C ASP A 484 16.68 -12.09 -57.46
N GLN A 485 17.91 -11.65 -57.77
CA GLN A 485 19.12 -12.46 -57.55
C GLN A 485 19.31 -12.81 -56.07
N ARG A 486 19.01 -11.88 -55.16
CA ARG A 486 19.04 -12.16 -53.73
C ARG A 486 17.99 -13.20 -53.35
N ASN A 487 16.75 -13.03 -53.81
CA ASN A 487 15.66 -13.94 -53.48
C ASN A 487 15.93 -15.35 -54.05
N ALA A 488 16.48 -15.46 -55.26
CA ALA A 488 16.89 -16.74 -55.86
C ALA A 488 18.05 -17.40 -55.10
N ALA A 489 19.09 -16.62 -54.75
CA ALA A 489 20.23 -17.12 -53.99
C ALA A 489 19.83 -17.53 -52.56
N ASP A 490 18.93 -16.78 -51.91
CA ASP A 490 18.40 -17.12 -50.60
C ASP A 490 17.55 -18.39 -50.66
N GLY A 491 16.76 -18.60 -51.72
CA GLY A 491 15.99 -19.84 -51.93
C GLY A 491 16.87 -21.07 -52.19
N GLU A 492 17.97 -20.93 -52.93
CA GLU A 492 18.88 -22.03 -53.25
C GLU A 492 19.81 -22.38 -52.08
N LEU A 493 20.36 -21.37 -51.40
CA LEU A 493 21.36 -21.55 -50.34
C LEU A 493 20.75 -21.66 -48.94
N ASN A 494 19.46 -21.31 -48.83
CA ASN A 494 18.69 -21.21 -47.61
C ASN A 494 19.39 -20.31 -46.55
N TYR A 495 20.05 -19.26 -47.02
CA TYR A 495 20.94 -18.45 -46.19
C TYR A 495 20.17 -17.68 -45.10
N GLY A 496 19.09 -17.00 -45.49
CA GLY A 496 18.23 -16.25 -44.56
C GLY A 496 17.70 -17.12 -43.41
N PHE A 497 17.27 -18.35 -43.72
CA PHE A 497 16.83 -19.33 -42.73
C PHE A 497 17.95 -19.73 -41.77
N LYS A 498 19.13 -20.13 -42.28
CA LYS A 498 20.29 -20.50 -41.45
C LYS A 498 20.74 -19.35 -40.56
N VAL A 499 20.71 -18.11 -41.06
CA VAL A 499 21.00 -16.91 -40.25
C VAL A 499 19.96 -16.74 -39.14
N GLY A 500 18.68 -16.93 -39.45
CA GLY A 500 17.59 -16.89 -38.47
C GLY A 500 17.75 -17.94 -37.37
N LEU A 501 18.16 -19.17 -37.73
CA LEU A 501 18.46 -20.25 -36.77
C LEU A 501 19.65 -19.92 -35.86
N VAL A 502 20.78 -19.51 -36.45
CA VAL A 502 21.98 -19.16 -35.66
C VAL A 502 21.70 -17.98 -34.73
N ARG A 503 20.97 -16.97 -35.18
CA ARG A 503 20.56 -15.86 -34.31
C ARG A 503 19.58 -16.29 -33.23
N GLY A 504 18.65 -17.21 -33.56
CA GLY A 504 17.72 -17.80 -32.60
C GLY A 504 18.46 -18.57 -31.50
N ALA A 505 19.41 -19.43 -31.86
CA ALA A 505 20.27 -20.13 -30.92
C ALA A 505 21.05 -19.16 -30.01
N LYS A 506 21.62 -18.07 -30.55
CA LYS A 506 22.30 -17.02 -29.76
C LYS A 506 21.37 -16.21 -28.86
N GLU A 507 20.14 -15.96 -29.29
CA GLU A 507 19.10 -15.38 -28.43
C GLU A 507 18.80 -16.32 -27.27
N PHE A 508 18.63 -17.61 -27.56
CA PHE A 508 18.28 -18.62 -26.58
C PHE A 508 19.39 -18.89 -25.56
N ASP A 509 20.64 -18.97 -26.02
CA ASP A 509 21.84 -19.08 -25.18
C ASP A 509 21.95 -17.92 -24.19
N ARG A 510 21.83 -16.68 -24.69
CA ARG A 510 21.81 -15.48 -23.84
C ARG A 510 20.66 -15.51 -22.83
N MET A 511 19.50 -16.03 -23.22
CA MET A 511 18.35 -16.16 -22.34
C MET A 511 18.58 -17.19 -21.24
N ILE A 512 19.10 -18.37 -21.57
CA ILE A 512 19.46 -19.42 -20.62
C ILE A 512 20.54 -18.91 -19.65
N ASP A 513 21.60 -18.30 -20.17
CA ASP A 513 22.65 -17.68 -19.35
C ASP A 513 22.08 -16.61 -18.41
N THR A 514 21.20 -15.75 -18.94
CA THR A 514 20.54 -14.73 -18.12
C THR A 514 19.66 -15.36 -17.06
N SER A 515 18.94 -16.44 -17.38
CA SER A 515 18.07 -17.11 -16.42
C SER A 515 18.81 -17.95 -15.39
N GLU A 516 19.98 -18.48 -15.74
CA GLU A 516 20.87 -19.14 -14.80
C GLU A 516 21.48 -18.17 -13.80
N ASN A 517 21.89 -16.99 -14.28
CA ASN A 517 22.44 -15.93 -13.45
C ASN A 517 21.35 -15.18 -12.65
N ASN A 518 20.08 -15.26 -13.07
CA ASN A 518 18.97 -14.60 -12.43
C ASN A 518 18.10 -15.60 -11.66
N LYS A 519 18.31 -15.71 -10.34
CA LYS A 519 17.44 -16.54 -9.47
C LYS A 519 15.94 -16.19 -9.56
N LYS A 520 15.56 -15.04 -10.13
CA LYS A 520 14.16 -14.63 -10.31
C LYS A 520 13.42 -15.39 -11.42
N THR A 521 14.13 -16.02 -12.36
CA THR A 521 13.54 -16.78 -13.49
C THR A 521 13.42 -18.28 -13.22
N ARG A 522 14.08 -18.79 -12.17
CA ARG A 522 13.97 -20.19 -11.74
C ARG A 522 12.74 -20.37 -10.87
N MET A 523 11.66 -20.90 -11.44
CA MET A 523 10.43 -21.24 -10.72
C MET A 523 10.07 -22.67 -11.03
N THR A 524 10.10 -23.53 -10.02
CA THR A 524 9.71 -24.94 -10.16
C THR A 524 8.20 -25.08 -10.36
N LYS A 525 7.75 -26.26 -10.82
CA LYS A 525 6.31 -26.56 -11.03
C LYS A 525 5.48 -26.27 -9.78
N GLN A 526 5.89 -26.77 -8.62
CA GLN A 526 5.22 -26.58 -7.34
C GLN A 526 5.22 -25.12 -6.88
N ALA A 527 6.32 -24.39 -7.07
CA ALA A 527 6.38 -22.95 -6.74
C ALA A 527 5.42 -22.15 -7.64
N PHE A 528 5.32 -22.53 -8.93
CA PHE A 528 4.33 -21.99 -9.85
C PHE A 528 2.90 -22.30 -9.41
N LEU A 529 2.58 -23.57 -9.12
CA LEU A 529 1.25 -23.99 -8.68
C LEU A 529 0.83 -23.26 -7.40
N TYR A 530 1.74 -23.12 -6.43
CA TYR A 530 1.49 -22.38 -5.20
C TYR A 530 1.21 -20.90 -5.44
N ARG A 531 2.04 -20.25 -6.26
CA ARG A 531 1.86 -18.84 -6.63
C ARG A 531 0.55 -18.61 -7.38
N SER A 532 0.20 -19.52 -8.28
CA SER A 532 -1.02 -19.47 -9.08
C SER A 532 -2.27 -19.74 -8.24
N ALA A 533 -2.22 -20.70 -7.31
CA ALA A 533 -3.29 -20.93 -6.34
C ALA A 533 -3.55 -19.68 -5.49
N ILE A 534 -2.49 -19.04 -4.97
CA ILE A 534 -2.65 -17.77 -4.23
C ILE A 534 -3.31 -16.71 -5.13
N ARG A 535 -2.88 -16.56 -6.38
CA ARG A 535 -3.48 -15.57 -7.30
C ARG A 535 -4.95 -15.84 -7.58
N MET A 536 -5.31 -17.10 -7.72
CA MET A 536 -6.68 -17.52 -7.97
C MET A 536 -7.60 -17.14 -6.82
N TYR A 537 -7.20 -17.44 -5.57
CA TYR A 537 -8.06 -17.24 -4.40
C TYR A 537 -7.93 -15.86 -3.75
N ALA A 538 -6.80 -15.16 -3.95
CA ALA A 538 -6.51 -13.86 -3.35
C ALA A 538 -6.54 -12.68 -4.33
N GLY A 539 -6.47 -12.96 -5.64
CA GLY A 539 -6.17 -11.98 -6.68
C GLY A 539 -4.68 -11.68 -6.82
N PHE A 540 -4.34 -10.60 -7.54
CA PHE A 540 -2.95 -10.29 -7.86
C PHE A 540 -2.11 -9.85 -6.65
N PHE A 541 -0.82 -10.20 -6.66
CA PHE A 541 0.18 -9.60 -5.77
C PHE A 541 0.34 -8.10 -6.06
N THR A 542 0.83 -7.35 -5.09
CA THR A 542 1.13 -5.92 -5.31
C THR A 542 2.34 -5.77 -6.22
N ALA A 543 2.15 -5.18 -7.41
CA ALA A 543 3.20 -5.00 -8.41
C ALA A 543 4.43 -4.24 -7.90
N MET A 544 4.27 -3.38 -6.88
CA MET A 544 5.34 -2.57 -6.32
C MET A 544 6.39 -3.35 -5.53
N HIS A 545 6.12 -4.59 -5.14
CA HIS A 545 7.00 -5.28 -4.19
C HIS A 545 7.70 -6.51 -4.73
N GLU A 546 7.45 -6.94 -5.99
CA GLU A 546 8.05 -8.15 -6.61
C GLU A 546 7.95 -9.44 -5.76
N THR A 547 7.28 -9.39 -4.60
CA THR A 547 7.25 -10.37 -3.53
C THR A 547 5.90 -11.08 -3.47
N MET A 548 5.82 -12.14 -2.66
CA MET A 548 4.58 -12.84 -2.29
C MET A 548 3.68 -12.00 -1.35
N GLU A 549 3.74 -10.68 -1.47
CA GLU A 549 3.03 -9.70 -0.64
C GLU A 549 1.62 -9.46 -1.17
N LEU A 550 0.66 -9.58 -0.26
CA LEU A 550 -0.75 -9.34 -0.49
C LEU A 550 -1.20 -8.18 0.39
N THR A 551 -2.08 -7.33 -0.14
CA THR A 551 -2.82 -6.37 0.68
C THR A 551 -3.58 -7.13 1.78
N GLY A 552 -3.81 -6.53 2.96
CA GLY A 552 -4.43 -7.21 4.10
C GLY A 552 -5.75 -7.92 3.77
N ARG A 553 -6.62 -7.28 3.00
CA ARG A 553 -7.89 -7.89 2.56
C ARG A 553 -7.68 -9.12 1.68
N ARG A 554 -6.77 -9.04 0.71
CA ARG A 554 -6.42 -10.17 -0.16
C ARG A 554 -5.74 -11.29 0.62
N GLY A 555 -4.90 -10.94 1.60
CA GLY A 555 -4.25 -11.90 2.47
C GLY A 555 -5.25 -12.70 3.31
N ILE A 556 -6.25 -12.03 3.91
CA ILE A 556 -7.33 -12.71 4.63
C ILE A 556 -8.16 -13.59 3.69
N ALA A 557 -8.54 -13.07 2.51
CA ALA A 557 -9.28 -13.85 1.52
C ALA A 557 -8.52 -15.13 1.11
N MET A 558 -7.20 -15.04 0.89
CA MET A 558 -6.36 -16.22 0.65
C MET A 558 -6.46 -17.22 1.80
N LEU A 559 -6.35 -16.72 3.04
CA LEU A 559 -6.43 -17.55 4.23
C LEU A 559 -7.81 -18.19 4.42
N ASP A 560 -8.90 -17.56 3.99
CA ASP A 560 -10.22 -18.18 3.94
C ASP A 560 -10.23 -19.43 3.04
N PHE A 561 -9.50 -19.38 1.92
CA PHE A 561 -9.34 -20.47 0.96
C PHE A 561 -8.08 -21.33 1.17
N ARG A 562 -7.40 -21.22 2.31
CA ARG A 562 -6.11 -21.90 2.55
C ARG A 562 -6.14 -23.41 2.29
N LYS A 563 -7.23 -24.10 2.62
CA LYS A 563 -7.38 -25.55 2.34
C LYS A 563 -7.42 -25.84 0.85
N LYS A 564 -8.03 -24.97 0.05
CA LYS A 564 -8.06 -25.10 -1.41
C LYS A 564 -6.69 -24.82 -2.01
N VAL A 565 -5.99 -23.79 -1.52
CA VAL A 565 -4.60 -23.51 -1.92
C VAL A 565 -3.71 -24.71 -1.64
N HIS A 566 -3.80 -25.30 -0.44
CA HIS A 566 -3.08 -26.52 -0.07
C HIS A 566 -3.39 -27.69 -1.02
N HIS A 567 -4.67 -28.06 -1.11
CA HIS A 567 -5.12 -29.20 -1.91
C HIS A 567 -4.69 -29.07 -3.37
N PHE A 568 -4.84 -27.87 -3.93
CA PHE A 568 -4.46 -27.57 -5.29
C PHE A 568 -2.96 -27.79 -5.55
N VAL A 569 -2.10 -27.36 -4.62
CA VAL A 569 -0.66 -27.54 -4.78
C VAL A 569 -0.28 -28.99 -4.64
N VAL A 570 -0.78 -29.69 -3.62
CA VAL A 570 -0.46 -31.11 -3.35
C VAL A 570 -0.88 -32.02 -4.52
N ASN A 571 -2.04 -31.76 -5.13
CA ASN A 571 -2.55 -32.53 -6.26
C ASN A 571 -1.99 -32.08 -7.62
N GLY A 572 -0.85 -31.39 -7.63
CA GLY A 572 -0.22 -30.86 -8.83
C GLY A 572 0.29 -31.89 -9.85
N GLY A 573 0.09 -33.19 -9.61
CA GLY A 573 0.58 -34.28 -10.45
C GLY A 573 2.11 -34.33 -10.48
N PHE A 574 2.73 -34.58 -9.34
CA PHE A 574 4.18 -34.72 -9.22
C PHE A 574 4.60 -36.19 -9.24
N VAL A 575 5.89 -36.45 -9.46
CA VAL A 575 6.48 -37.77 -9.19
C VAL A 575 6.52 -38.03 -7.68
N GLN A 576 6.48 -39.30 -7.28
CA GLN A 576 6.27 -39.71 -5.88
C GLN A 576 7.23 -39.06 -4.87
N GLU A 577 8.51 -38.90 -5.23
CA GLU A 577 9.52 -38.28 -4.36
C GLU A 577 9.27 -36.78 -4.17
N THR A 578 9.00 -36.05 -5.26
CA THR A 578 8.61 -34.63 -5.20
C THR A 578 7.27 -34.44 -4.48
N GLU A 579 6.30 -35.34 -4.70
CA GLU A 579 4.99 -35.29 -4.06
C GLU A 579 5.11 -35.35 -2.54
N ALA A 580 5.98 -36.21 -2.00
CA ALA A 580 6.22 -36.30 -0.57
C ALA A 580 6.79 -34.99 0.02
N VAL A 581 7.78 -34.39 -0.65
CA VAL A 581 8.38 -33.11 -0.21
C VAL A 581 7.38 -31.97 -0.30
N VAL A 582 6.65 -31.86 -1.42
CA VAL A 582 5.62 -30.82 -1.60
C VAL A 582 4.52 -30.98 -0.55
N THR A 583 4.09 -32.20 -0.25
CA THR A 583 3.08 -32.49 0.76
C THR A 583 3.55 -32.06 2.14
N ASP A 584 4.77 -32.42 2.55
CA ASP A 584 5.33 -32.03 3.87
C ASP A 584 5.41 -30.51 4.04
N VAL A 585 5.92 -29.80 3.03
CA VAL A 585 6.02 -28.33 3.03
C VAL A 585 4.62 -27.71 3.09
N MET A 586 3.68 -28.20 2.29
CA MET A 586 2.34 -27.65 2.22
C MET A 586 1.49 -27.98 3.44
N ASP A 587 1.62 -29.17 4.03
CA ASP A 587 0.97 -29.54 5.29
C ASP A 587 1.42 -28.61 6.41
N THR A 588 2.74 -28.38 6.53
CA THR A 588 3.30 -27.43 7.49
C THR A 588 2.80 -26.00 7.22
N TRP A 589 2.75 -25.58 5.95
CA TRP A 589 2.17 -24.29 5.57
C TRP A 589 0.69 -24.17 5.98
N LEU A 590 -0.11 -25.21 5.79
CA LEU A 590 -1.53 -25.21 6.12
C LEU A 590 -1.73 -25.09 7.64
N GLU A 591 -0.93 -25.79 8.43
CA GLU A 591 -0.91 -25.64 9.90
C GLU A 591 -0.57 -24.21 10.31
N LEU A 592 0.51 -23.63 9.77
CA LEU A 592 0.88 -22.24 10.01
C LEU A 592 -0.24 -21.27 9.60
N ALA A 593 -0.85 -21.47 8.41
CA ALA A 593 -1.95 -20.66 7.90
C ALA A 593 -3.20 -20.75 8.79
N ASN A 594 -3.47 -21.91 9.40
CA ASN A 594 -4.56 -22.08 10.38
C ASN A 594 -4.39 -21.21 11.63
N HIS A 595 -3.16 -20.80 11.97
CA HIS A 595 -2.88 -19.85 13.06
C HIS A 595 -2.79 -18.39 12.56
N VAL A 596 -2.19 -18.14 11.39
CA VAL A 596 -2.13 -16.78 10.80
C VAL A 596 -3.52 -16.23 10.50
N HIS A 597 -4.47 -17.09 10.10
CA HIS A 597 -5.85 -16.68 9.81
C HIS A 597 -6.55 -16.01 11.01
N PRO A 598 -6.75 -16.69 12.16
CA PRO A 598 -7.38 -16.08 13.32
C PRO A 598 -6.58 -14.90 13.89
N ILE A 599 -5.25 -14.90 13.81
CA ILE A 599 -4.42 -13.72 14.14
C ILE A 599 -4.82 -12.53 13.27
N SER A 600 -4.92 -12.72 11.96
CA SER A 600 -5.29 -11.68 11.00
C SER A 600 -6.73 -11.19 11.23
N ILE A 601 -7.66 -12.07 11.55
CA ILE A 601 -9.03 -11.71 11.90
C ILE A 601 -9.06 -10.85 13.16
N ILE A 602 -8.37 -11.24 14.23
CA ILE A 602 -8.34 -10.47 15.50
C ILE A 602 -7.65 -9.12 15.32
N CYS A 603 -6.56 -9.04 14.55
CA CYS A 603 -5.90 -7.77 14.21
C CYS A 603 -6.79 -6.82 13.39
N ASN A 604 -7.85 -7.32 12.75
CA ASN A 604 -8.83 -6.53 12.00
C ASN A 604 -10.20 -6.44 12.69
N ASP A 605 -10.41 -7.15 13.81
CA ASP A 605 -11.65 -7.15 14.56
C ASP A 605 -11.86 -5.78 15.20
N GLN A 606 -12.94 -5.12 14.78
CA GLN A 606 -13.34 -3.81 15.28
C GLN A 606 -14.17 -3.91 16.58
N SER A 607 -14.58 -5.11 17.00
CA SER A 607 -15.24 -5.28 18.29
C SER A 607 -14.24 -5.25 19.45
N LYS A 608 -14.77 -5.10 20.67
CA LYS A 608 -13.97 -5.18 21.90
C LYS A 608 -13.28 -6.54 22.00
N LEU A 609 -12.02 -6.49 22.41
CA LEU A 609 -11.22 -7.66 22.79
C LEU A 609 -11.33 -7.85 24.30
N ASP A 610 -12.18 -8.78 24.70
CA ASP A 610 -12.20 -9.28 26.08
C ASP A 610 -11.00 -10.20 26.36
N ASP A 611 -10.85 -10.60 27.63
CA ASP A 611 -9.72 -11.41 28.05
C ASP A 611 -9.71 -12.81 27.39
N ALA A 612 -10.87 -13.36 27.02
CA ALA A 612 -10.97 -14.63 26.32
C ALA A 612 -10.47 -14.53 24.87
N LYS A 613 -10.85 -13.48 24.14
CA LYS A 613 -10.32 -13.19 22.80
C LYS A 613 -8.83 -12.91 22.83
N ILE A 614 -8.34 -12.20 23.86
CA ILE A 614 -6.91 -11.94 24.03
C ILE A 614 -6.16 -13.25 24.31
N ALA A 615 -6.65 -14.12 25.19
CA ALA A 615 -6.05 -15.42 25.44
C ALA A 615 -6.03 -16.29 24.18
N LYS A 616 -7.11 -16.28 23.38
CA LYS A 616 -7.15 -16.95 22.07
C LYS A 616 -6.10 -16.39 21.10
N PHE A 617 -5.93 -15.07 21.07
CA PHE A 617 -4.92 -14.41 20.26
C PHE A 617 -3.51 -14.84 20.64
N GLU A 618 -3.20 -14.82 21.94
CA GLU A 618 -1.92 -15.29 22.50
C GLU A 618 -1.65 -16.77 22.17
N GLY A 619 -2.67 -17.62 22.29
CA GLY A 619 -2.61 -19.04 21.92
C GLY A 619 -2.26 -19.27 20.45
N HIS A 620 -2.92 -18.56 19.52
CA HIS A 620 -2.59 -18.69 18.09
C HIS A 620 -1.18 -18.15 17.77
N ILE A 621 -0.75 -17.06 18.39
CA ILE A 621 0.61 -16.51 18.21
C ILE A 621 1.66 -17.51 18.72
N SER A 622 1.45 -18.07 19.91
CA SER A 622 2.35 -19.07 20.50
C SER A 622 2.47 -20.31 19.62
N ALA A 623 1.34 -20.86 19.18
CA ALA A 623 1.32 -22.02 18.29
C ALA A 623 1.99 -21.73 16.93
N PHE A 624 1.74 -20.56 16.34
CA PHE A 624 2.43 -20.13 15.12
C PHE A 624 3.95 -20.11 15.32
N ILE A 625 4.46 -19.46 16.39
CA ILE A 625 5.90 -19.35 16.62
C ILE A 625 6.54 -20.73 16.80
N LYS A 626 5.87 -21.63 17.53
CA LYS A 626 6.33 -22.99 17.75
C LYS A 626 6.52 -23.78 16.44
N LEU A 627 5.60 -23.62 15.49
CA LEU A 627 5.68 -24.24 14.16
C LEU A 627 6.66 -23.49 13.23
N TRP A 628 6.73 -22.16 13.37
CA TRP A 628 7.52 -21.29 12.51
C TRP A 628 9.03 -21.47 12.69
N ILE A 629 9.49 -21.62 13.94
CA ILE A 629 10.92 -21.81 14.25
C ILE A 629 11.52 -23.02 13.51
N PRO A 630 10.96 -24.24 13.60
CA PRO A 630 11.48 -25.38 12.86
C PRO A 630 11.26 -25.24 11.36
N PHE A 631 10.12 -24.69 10.92
CA PHE A 631 9.84 -24.50 9.49
C PHE A 631 10.93 -23.68 8.80
N ILE A 632 11.43 -22.60 9.40
CA ILE A 632 12.49 -21.81 8.75
C ILE A 632 13.92 -22.35 8.94
N GLY A 633 14.11 -23.46 9.66
CA GLY A 633 15.38 -24.20 9.71
C GLY A 633 16.53 -23.60 10.54
N GLY A 634 16.29 -22.73 11.53
CA GLY A 634 17.32 -22.26 12.49
C GLY A 634 18.43 -21.34 11.94
N TYR A 635 18.75 -21.40 10.64
CA TYR A 635 19.79 -20.62 9.97
C TYR A 635 19.41 -19.14 9.81
N LYS A 636 18.10 -18.81 9.75
CA LYS A 636 17.58 -17.43 9.73
C LYS A 636 17.22 -16.95 11.14
N ASN A 637 17.12 -15.63 11.33
CA ASN A 637 16.42 -15.10 12.51
C ASN A 637 14.91 -15.25 12.28
N TRP A 638 14.26 -16.11 13.08
CA TRP A 638 12.81 -16.31 13.01
C TRP A 638 12.02 -15.12 13.54
N GLN A 639 12.61 -14.35 14.43
CA GLN A 639 12.00 -13.20 15.07
C GLN A 639 12.27 -11.94 14.24
N TYR A 640 11.58 -11.81 13.10
CA TYR A 640 11.61 -10.55 12.34
C TYR A 640 10.81 -9.44 13.06
N TYR A 641 11.09 -8.19 12.70
CA TYR A 641 10.54 -7.00 13.37
C TYR A 641 9.02 -7.03 13.58
N LYS A 642 8.26 -7.42 12.55
CA LYS A 642 6.80 -7.47 12.64
C LYS A 642 6.31 -8.53 13.63
N LEU A 643 6.92 -9.72 13.66
CA LEU A 643 6.61 -10.77 14.64
C LEU A 643 6.99 -10.37 16.08
N HIS A 644 8.15 -9.72 16.26
CA HIS A 644 8.49 -9.14 17.56
C HIS A 644 7.45 -8.09 17.99
N THR A 645 7.02 -7.23 17.07
CA THR A 645 6.06 -6.17 17.39
C THR A 645 4.68 -6.72 17.72
N LEU A 646 4.28 -7.84 17.11
CA LEU A 646 3.09 -8.61 17.50
C LEU A 646 3.19 -9.09 18.95
N THR A 647 4.29 -9.76 19.28
CA THR A 647 4.52 -10.39 20.59
C THR A 647 4.83 -9.40 21.72
N CYS A 648 5.30 -8.19 21.39
CA CYS A 648 5.67 -7.17 22.36
C CYS A 648 4.67 -6.02 22.43
N GLY A 649 4.41 -5.35 21.29
CA GLY A 649 3.60 -4.14 21.21
C GLY A 649 2.10 -4.43 21.14
N ALA A 650 1.68 -5.24 20.17
CA ALA A 650 0.26 -5.49 19.90
C ALA A 650 -0.45 -6.16 21.09
N ILE A 651 0.18 -7.18 21.71
CA ILE A 651 -0.39 -7.83 22.90
C ILE A 651 -0.51 -6.86 24.08
N ALA A 652 0.53 -6.06 24.35
CA ALA A 652 0.50 -5.08 25.44
C ALA A 652 -0.62 -4.05 25.21
N PHE A 653 -0.78 -3.57 23.98
CA PHE A 653 -1.87 -2.68 23.60
C PHE A 653 -3.24 -3.35 23.77
N ALA A 654 -3.42 -4.57 23.28
CA ALA A 654 -4.67 -5.32 23.40
C ALA A 654 -5.05 -5.54 24.87
N LYS A 655 -4.09 -5.93 25.73
CA LYS A 655 -4.33 -6.12 27.17
C LYS A 655 -4.77 -4.85 27.87
N LYS A 656 -4.09 -3.73 27.58
CA LYS A 656 -4.35 -2.43 28.20
C LYS A 656 -5.64 -1.78 27.71
N TYR A 657 -5.84 -1.75 26.40
CA TYR A 657 -6.92 -0.99 25.77
C TYR A 657 -8.11 -1.86 25.37
N GLY A 658 -8.00 -3.19 25.30
CA GLY A 658 -9.09 -4.07 24.91
C GLY A 658 -9.57 -3.90 23.47
N MET A 659 -8.68 -3.47 22.57
CA MET A 659 -8.97 -3.28 21.14
C MET A 659 -7.70 -3.46 20.31
N LEU A 660 -7.84 -3.86 19.03
CA LEU A 660 -6.75 -3.87 18.05
C LEU A 660 -7.21 -3.39 16.67
N GLY A 661 -8.24 -4.00 16.07
CA GLY A 661 -8.67 -3.66 14.72
C GLY A 661 -9.17 -2.21 14.56
N ARG A 662 -9.69 -1.61 15.64
CA ARG A 662 -10.00 -0.18 15.71
C ARG A 662 -8.78 0.73 15.60
N ALA A 663 -7.58 0.26 15.92
CA ALA A 663 -6.34 1.03 15.87
C ALA A 663 -5.51 0.71 14.61
N ASN A 664 -6.10 0.08 13.59
CA ASN A 664 -5.38 -0.28 12.37
C ASN A 664 -5.36 0.82 11.28
N ALA A 665 -4.45 0.75 10.32
CA ALA A 665 -4.24 1.76 9.28
C ALA A 665 -5.10 1.56 8.03
N GLN A 666 -6.03 0.61 8.01
CA GLN A 666 -6.82 0.32 6.80
C GLN A 666 -7.61 1.55 6.30
N GLY A 667 -8.15 2.35 7.23
CA GLY A 667 -8.83 3.59 6.89
C GLY A 667 -7.90 4.65 6.30
N PHE A 668 -6.60 4.58 6.59
CA PHE A 668 -5.59 5.48 6.04
C PHE A 668 -5.20 5.05 4.62
N GLU A 669 -4.96 3.75 4.40
CA GLU A 669 -4.69 3.20 3.06
C GLU A 669 -5.81 3.52 2.06
N ASN A 670 -7.06 3.30 2.47
CA ASN A 670 -8.23 3.62 1.65
C ASN A 670 -8.30 5.13 1.35
N LYS A 671 -7.86 5.98 2.29
CA LYS A 671 -7.85 7.44 2.08
C LYS A 671 -6.79 7.87 1.06
N HIS A 672 -5.64 7.21 1.00
CA HIS A 672 -4.63 7.49 -0.02
C HIS A 672 -5.18 7.32 -1.44
N PHE A 673 -5.93 6.24 -1.66
CA PHE A 673 -6.57 5.99 -2.95
C PHE A 673 -7.58 7.09 -3.31
N GLU A 674 -8.44 7.49 -2.37
CA GLU A 674 -9.37 8.61 -2.56
C GLU A 674 -8.65 9.92 -2.88
N LEU A 675 -7.59 10.26 -2.14
CA LEU A 675 -6.84 11.50 -2.32
C LEU A 675 -6.13 11.54 -3.68
N ARG A 676 -5.53 10.42 -4.11
CA ARG A 676 -4.93 10.30 -5.44
C ARG A 676 -5.97 10.59 -6.52
N ARG A 677 -7.13 9.95 -6.46
CA ARG A 677 -8.23 10.16 -7.41
C ARG A 677 -8.73 11.62 -7.39
N HIS A 678 -8.91 12.19 -6.21
CA HIS A 678 -9.31 13.60 -6.08
C HIS A 678 -8.27 14.53 -6.69
N ARG A 679 -6.97 14.27 -6.49
CA ARG A 679 -5.90 15.08 -7.08
C ARG A 679 -5.88 14.97 -8.59
N GLU A 680 -6.04 13.76 -9.14
CA GLU A 680 -6.11 13.56 -10.59
C GLU A 680 -7.25 14.40 -11.21
N ILE A 681 -8.42 14.42 -10.57
CA ILE A 681 -9.55 15.26 -10.99
C ILE A 681 -9.22 16.77 -10.88
N LEU A 682 -8.58 17.17 -9.78
CA LEU A 682 -8.26 18.57 -9.48
C LEU A 682 -6.97 19.08 -10.17
N SER A 683 -6.23 18.21 -10.84
CA SER A 683 -4.96 18.53 -11.52
C SER A 683 -5.10 19.62 -12.57
N ARG A 684 -6.30 19.76 -13.15
CA ARG A 684 -6.67 20.77 -14.13
C ARG A 684 -6.85 22.17 -13.54
N ILE A 685 -6.92 22.32 -12.22
CA ILE A 685 -7.00 23.63 -11.56
C ILE A 685 -5.57 24.22 -11.52
N PRO A 686 -5.27 25.29 -12.30
CA PRO A 686 -3.92 25.83 -12.39
C PRO A 686 -3.49 26.50 -11.08
N HIS A 687 -4.43 27.14 -10.39
CA HIS A 687 -4.14 27.86 -9.15
C HIS A 687 -3.97 26.90 -7.97
N ARG A 688 -2.73 26.71 -7.53
CA ARG A 688 -2.36 25.78 -6.44
C ARG A 688 -3.17 25.98 -5.15
N LYS A 689 -3.32 27.22 -4.66
CA LYS A 689 -4.13 27.53 -3.46
C LYS A 689 -5.56 26.99 -3.58
N VAL A 690 -6.22 27.27 -4.71
CA VAL A 690 -7.59 26.80 -4.99
C VAL A 690 -7.61 25.28 -5.08
N ARG A 691 -6.63 24.66 -5.73
CA ARG A 691 -6.51 23.20 -5.84
C ARG A 691 -6.39 22.53 -4.47
N VAL A 692 -5.51 23.04 -3.60
CA VAL A 692 -5.32 22.54 -2.23
C VAL A 692 -6.61 22.71 -1.42
N GLN A 693 -7.21 23.90 -1.46
CA GLN A 693 -8.45 24.17 -0.74
C GLN A 693 -9.58 23.24 -1.21
N LYS A 694 -9.70 23.00 -2.51
CA LYS A 694 -10.69 22.08 -3.08
C LYS A 694 -10.42 20.61 -2.74
N LEU A 695 -9.15 20.20 -2.66
CA LEU A 695 -8.77 18.86 -2.22
C LEU A 695 -9.17 18.65 -0.75
N ALA A 696 -8.88 19.62 0.11
CA ALA A 696 -9.25 19.62 1.52
C ALA A 696 -10.77 19.67 1.75
N GLN A 697 -11.49 20.45 0.93
CA GLN A 697 -12.95 20.48 0.97
C GLN A 697 -13.54 19.11 0.67
N ARG A 698 -13.05 18.45 -0.40
CA ARG A 698 -13.50 17.11 -0.79
C ARG A 698 -13.18 16.05 0.25
N SER A 699 -12.04 16.15 0.95
CA SER A 699 -11.69 15.22 2.02
C SER A 699 -12.50 15.43 3.29
N GLN A 700 -13.22 16.56 3.43
CA GLN A 700 -14.02 16.95 4.59
C GLN A 700 -15.53 16.98 4.31
N THR A 701 -15.98 16.36 3.22
CA THR A 701 -17.39 16.40 2.77
C THR A 701 -18.39 15.81 3.76
N MET A 702 -17.95 14.97 4.69
CA MET A 702 -18.81 14.44 5.76
C MET A 702 -19.27 15.52 6.74
N PHE A 703 -18.57 16.64 6.88
CA PHE A 703 -18.96 17.73 7.78
C PHE A 703 -20.05 18.63 7.20
N ILE A 704 -20.54 18.31 6.01
CA ILE A 704 -21.58 19.09 5.33
C ILE A 704 -22.90 18.35 5.53
N ASP A 705 -23.77 18.95 6.34
CA ASP A 705 -25.08 18.39 6.68
C ASP A 705 -25.91 18.05 5.44
N GLY A 706 -26.52 16.87 5.42
CA GLY A 706 -27.33 16.32 4.32
C GLY A 706 -26.56 15.87 3.08
N LEU A 707 -25.36 16.38 2.83
CA LEU A 707 -24.51 15.90 1.74
C LEU A 707 -23.99 14.49 2.04
N SER A 708 -23.73 14.21 3.32
CA SER A 708 -23.22 12.92 3.77
C SER A 708 -24.17 11.77 3.36
N GLU A 709 -25.45 11.92 3.68
CA GLU A 709 -26.50 10.95 3.34
C GLU A 709 -26.69 10.80 1.84
N SER A 710 -26.65 11.92 1.11
CA SER A 710 -26.76 11.91 -0.35
C SER A 710 -25.63 11.12 -1.00
N LEU A 711 -24.38 11.29 -0.55
CA LEU A 711 -23.26 10.50 -1.06
C LEU A 711 -23.39 9.00 -0.73
N LEU A 712 -23.89 8.67 0.47
CA LEU A 712 -24.16 7.28 0.88
C LEU A 712 -25.23 6.63 -0.01
N PHE A 713 -26.31 7.35 -0.28
CA PHE A 713 -27.35 6.90 -1.20
C PHE A 713 -26.76 6.65 -2.60
N LEU A 714 -25.86 7.51 -3.08
CA LEU A 714 -25.19 7.35 -4.37
C LEU A 714 -24.25 6.14 -4.41
N GLU A 715 -23.46 5.94 -3.35
CA GLU A 715 -22.58 4.76 -3.24
C GLU A 715 -23.38 3.47 -3.18
N GLN A 716 -24.49 3.46 -2.44
CA GLN A 716 -25.42 2.32 -2.38
C GLN A 716 -26.13 2.09 -3.71
N ALA A 717 -26.57 3.14 -4.40
CA ALA A 717 -27.17 3.04 -5.72
C ALA A 717 -26.16 2.51 -6.76
N ASP A 718 -24.89 2.92 -6.71
CA ASP A 718 -23.83 2.42 -7.59
C ASP A 718 -23.45 0.97 -7.26
N ALA A 719 -23.41 0.60 -5.96
CA ALA A 719 -23.23 -0.79 -5.52
C ALA A 719 -24.40 -1.67 -5.97
N ASN A 720 -25.64 -1.21 -5.81
CA ASN A 720 -26.84 -1.94 -6.21
C ASN A 720 -26.96 -2.03 -7.74
N ALA A 721 -26.56 -1.00 -8.47
CA ALA A 721 -26.45 -1.02 -9.94
C ALA A 721 -25.41 -2.05 -10.41
N LYS A 722 -24.34 -2.30 -9.63
CA LYS A 722 -23.38 -3.39 -9.88
C LYS A 722 -23.95 -4.78 -9.57
N THR A 723 -24.93 -4.88 -8.66
CA THR A 723 -25.60 -6.15 -8.33
C THR A 723 -26.84 -6.46 -9.18
N GLY A 724 -27.39 -5.48 -9.90
CA GLY A 724 -28.44 -5.74 -10.88
C GLY A 724 -27.93 -6.78 -11.87
N ARG A 725 -28.72 -7.84 -12.14
CA ARG A 725 -28.46 -8.83 -13.19
C ARG A 725 -27.97 -8.06 -14.41
N ARG A 726 -26.66 -8.10 -14.67
CA ARG A 726 -26.10 -7.57 -15.92
C ARG A 726 -26.96 -8.19 -17.00
N GLY A 727 -27.68 -7.37 -17.77
CA GLY A 727 -28.37 -7.86 -18.96
C GLY A 727 -27.37 -8.69 -19.75
N LYS A 728 -27.83 -9.80 -20.38
CA LYS A 728 -26.98 -10.63 -21.25
C LYS A 728 -26.10 -9.67 -22.04
N TYR A 729 -24.80 -9.75 -21.80
CA TYR A 729 -23.85 -8.99 -22.60
C TYR A 729 -24.25 -9.27 -24.04
N ASN A 730 -24.59 -8.25 -24.81
CA ASN A 730 -24.27 -8.32 -26.22
C ASN A 730 -22.75 -8.34 -26.22
N ILE A 731 -22.20 -9.56 -26.11
CA ILE A 731 -20.86 -9.90 -26.52
C ILE A 731 -20.89 -9.68 -28.04
N ILE A 732 -20.92 -8.42 -28.47
CA ILE A 732 -20.06 -8.05 -29.58
C ILE A 732 -18.70 -8.48 -29.05
N VAL A 733 -18.13 -9.46 -29.73
CA VAL A 733 -16.87 -10.16 -29.42
C VAL A 733 -15.75 -9.13 -29.37
N ASN A 734 -15.73 -8.34 -28.30
CA ASN A 734 -14.55 -7.67 -27.82
C ASN A 734 -13.71 -8.80 -27.30
N ARG A 735 -12.87 -9.33 -28.20
CA ARG A 735 -11.63 -10.05 -27.96
C ARG A 735 -11.30 -9.96 -26.48
N THR A 736 -11.54 -11.04 -25.74
CA THR A 736 -11.03 -11.22 -24.38
C THR A 736 -9.61 -10.69 -24.36
N ARG A 737 -9.20 -9.93 -23.36
CA ARG A 737 -7.83 -9.38 -23.23
C ARG A 737 -6.69 -10.40 -23.39
N ILE A 738 -7.01 -11.69 -23.42
CA ILE A 738 -6.18 -12.78 -23.98
C ILE A 738 -5.64 -12.43 -25.39
N ALA A 739 -6.40 -11.68 -26.19
CA ALA A 739 -6.06 -11.17 -27.53
C ALA A 739 -5.62 -9.68 -27.53
N GLU A 740 -5.49 -9.02 -26.38
CA GLU A 740 -4.90 -7.66 -26.27
C GLU A 740 -3.56 -7.65 -25.50
N ASN A 741 -3.06 -8.82 -25.07
CA ASN A 741 -1.77 -8.98 -24.37
C ASN A 741 -0.83 -9.92 -25.12
N MET A 742 -0.78 -9.68 -26.42
CA MET A 742 0.39 -9.68 -27.28
C MET A 742 -0.23 -9.24 -28.61
N ASP A 743 0.22 -8.13 -29.19
CA ASP A 743 0.51 -8.23 -30.62
C ASP A 743 1.54 -9.37 -30.68
N ILE A 744 1.06 -10.63 -30.71
CA ILE A 744 1.67 -11.59 -31.61
C ILE A 744 1.52 -10.80 -32.88
N HIS A 745 2.63 -10.30 -33.43
CA HIS A 745 2.59 -9.67 -34.73
C HIS A 745 1.77 -10.63 -35.59
N GLU A 746 0.49 -10.30 -35.85
CA GLU A 746 -0.42 -11.08 -36.71
C GLU A 746 0.05 -10.94 -38.17
N GLU A 747 1.18 -10.27 -38.40
CA GLU A 747 2.13 -10.70 -39.41
C GLU A 747 2.75 -12.02 -38.94
N GLU A 748 1.96 -13.11 -39.04
CA GLU A 748 2.49 -14.45 -39.22
C GLU A 748 3.33 -14.43 -40.51
N ASP A 749 4.54 -13.88 -40.44
CA ASP A 749 5.60 -14.29 -41.33
C ASP A 749 5.76 -15.77 -41.06
N LEU A 750 5.14 -16.59 -41.93
CA LEU A 750 5.07 -18.05 -41.85
C LEU A 750 6.46 -18.58 -41.53
N ALA A 751 6.72 -18.79 -40.24
CA ALA A 751 7.93 -19.46 -39.81
C ALA A 751 7.97 -20.81 -40.54
N PRO A 752 9.13 -21.24 -41.04
CA PRO A 752 9.22 -22.51 -41.73
C PRO A 752 8.65 -23.65 -40.86
N ASP A 753 8.03 -24.65 -41.49
CA ASP A 753 7.41 -25.78 -40.79
C ASP A 753 8.36 -26.36 -39.73
N GLY A 754 7.89 -26.41 -38.48
CA GLY A 754 8.67 -26.89 -37.32
C GLY A 754 9.40 -25.81 -36.52
N TYR A 755 9.24 -24.53 -36.87
CA TYR A 755 9.83 -23.39 -36.16
C TYR A 755 8.77 -22.34 -35.80
N PHE A 756 9.11 -21.49 -34.82
CA PHE A 756 8.37 -20.25 -34.55
C PHE A 756 9.31 -19.05 -34.57
N THR A 757 8.74 -17.88 -34.85
CA THR A 757 9.48 -16.61 -34.90
C THR A 757 9.51 -15.98 -33.50
N SER A 758 10.71 -15.74 -32.98
CA SER A 758 10.94 -15.08 -31.69
C SER A 758 10.52 -13.61 -31.73
N LYS A 759 10.48 -12.94 -30.58
CA LYS A 759 10.19 -11.49 -30.53
C LYS A 759 11.24 -10.65 -31.27
N GLU A 760 12.46 -11.16 -31.43
CA GLU A 760 13.54 -10.50 -32.19
C GLU A 760 13.50 -10.84 -33.68
N GLY A 761 12.52 -11.63 -34.14
CA GLY A 761 12.42 -12.08 -35.54
C GLY A 761 13.31 -13.26 -35.89
N ASN A 762 13.83 -14.00 -34.89
CA ASN A 762 14.71 -15.15 -35.10
C ASN A 762 13.94 -16.48 -35.11
N PHE A 763 14.50 -17.52 -35.71
CA PHE A 763 13.84 -18.83 -35.79
C PHE A 763 14.28 -19.74 -34.65
N ILE A 764 13.31 -20.30 -33.93
CA ILE A 764 13.53 -21.25 -32.84
C ILE A 764 12.64 -22.48 -33.11
N PRO A 765 13.14 -23.72 -32.96
CA PRO A 765 12.33 -24.92 -33.13
C PRO A 765 11.09 -24.92 -32.23
N THR A 766 9.96 -25.37 -32.76
CA THR A 766 8.68 -25.42 -32.02
C THR A 766 8.78 -26.27 -30.75
N GLU A 767 9.64 -27.28 -30.72
CA GLU A 767 9.91 -28.08 -29.51
C GLU A 767 10.41 -27.24 -28.32
N TRP A 768 11.13 -26.14 -28.57
CA TRP A 768 11.66 -25.24 -27.52
C TRP A 768 10.74 -24.06 -27.23
N GLU A 769 9.59 -23.94 -27.90
CA GLU A 769 8.65 -22.83 -27.74
C GLU A 769 8.18 -22.67 -26.29
N GLN A 770 7.89 -23.77 -25.61
CA GLN A 770 7.44 -23.72 -24.22
C GLN A 770 8.54 -23.22 -23.29
N LEU A 771 9.78 -23.66 -23.49
CA LEU A 771 10.92 -23.17 -22.71
C LEU A 771 11.19 -21.68 -23.01
N TYR A 772 11.10 -21.26 -24.27
CA TYR A 772 11.21 -19.84 -24.66
C TYR A 772 10.16 -18.99 -23.98
N HIS A 773 8.90 -19.40 -24.06
CA HIS A 773 7.81 -18.72 -23.42
C HIS A 773 7.93 -18.70 -21.89
N PHE A 774 8.49 -19.74 -21.31
CA PHE A 774 8.77 -19.82 -19.88
C PHE A 774 9.88 -18.85 -19.47
N ILE A 775 11.03 -18.83 -20.14
CA ILE A 775 12.16 -17.96 -19.79
C ILE A 775 11.83 -16.50 -20.10
N GLN A 776 11.34 -16.21 -21.31
CA GLN A 776 11.14 -14.84 -21.80
C GLN A 776 9.95 -14.15 -21.14
N PHE A 777 8.87 -14.90 -20.99
CA PHE A 777 7.61 -14.32 -20.52
C PHE A 777 7.23 -14.82 -19.14
N GLY A 778 7.74 -15.94 -18.65
CA GLY A 778 7.22 -16.59 -17.44
C GLY A 778 5.91 -17.35 -17.69
N LYS A 779 5.62 -17.73 -18.94
CA LYS A 779 4.46 -18.56 -19.27
C LYS A 779 4.75 -19.99 -18.86
N ALA A 780 3.97 -20.53 -17.93
CA ALA A 780 4.13 -21.93 -17.52
C ALA A 780 3.84 -22.89 -18.70
N PRO A 781 4.57 -24.03 -18.75
CA PRO A 781 4.30 -25.13 -19.68
C PRO A 781 2.82 -25.52 -19.70
N ALA A 782 2.35 -25.99 -20.86
CA ALA A 782 0.95 -26.42 -21.00
C ALA A 782 0.61 -27.55 -20.02
N SER A 783 1.55 -28.47 -19.77
CA SER A 783 1.40 -29.56 -18.80
C SER A 783 1.16 -29.07 -17.36
N TRP A 784 1.71 -27.91 -16.99
CA TRP A 784 1.46 -27.32 -15.67
C TRP A 784 0.10 -26.63 -15.61
N ARG A 785 -0.31 -26.01 -16.73
CA ARG A 785 -1.62 -25.34 -16.85
C ARG A 785 -2.78 -26.32 -16.90
N LYS A 786 -2.56 -27.50 -17.49
CA LYS A 786 -3.57 -28.56 -17.59
C LYS A 786 -4.12 -28.98 -16.22
N VAL A 787 -3.30 -28.92 -15.17
CA VAL A 787 -3.74 -29.16 -13.78
C VAL A 787 -4.89 -28.22 -13.36
N PHE A 788 -4.91 -26.98 -13.86
CA PHE A 788 -5.99 -26.03 -13.59
C PHE A 788 -7.21 -26.28 -14.49
N GLU A 789 -6.97 -26.69 -15.73
CA GLU A 789 -8.02 -26.95 -16.73
C GLU A 789 -8.81 -28.23 -16.39
N ASP A 790 -8.13 -29.23 -15.82
CA ASP A 790 -8.70 -30.53 -15.46
C ASP A 790 -9.40 -30.52 -14.07
N ASP A 791 -9.27 -29.45 -13.28
CA ASP A 791 -9.93 -29.34 -11.96
C ASP A 791 -11.39 -28.88 -12.13
N ASP A 792 -12.35 -29.76 -11.81
CA ASP A 792 -13.78 -29.52 -11.98
C ASP A 792 -14.31 -28.29 -11.21
N GLU A 793 -13.71 -27.93 -10.06
CA GLU A 793 -14.12 -26.75 -9.31
C GLU A 793 -13.64 -25.46 -9.98
N ILE A 794 -12.49 -25.51 -10.67
CA ILE A 794 -11.83 -24.36 -11.32
C ILE A 794 -12.28 -24.19 -12.76
N GLY A 795 -12.35 -25.28 -13.54
CA GLY A 795 -12.80 -25.29 -14.94
C GLY A 795 -14.23 -24.76 -15.11
N ALA A 796 -15.05 -24.85 -14.06
CA ALA A 796 -16.39 -24.25 -14.02
C ALA A 796 -16.39 -22.71 -13.87
N VAL A 797 -15.31 -22.11 -13.34
CA VAL A 797 -15.13 -20.66 -13.12
C VAL A 797 -14.61 -19.95 -14.40
N ASP A 798 -14.31 -20.72 -15.45
CA ASP A 798 -13.31 -20.37 -16.46
C ASP A 798 -13.75 -19.45 -17.62
N THR A 799 -15.03 -19.02 -17.67
CA THR A 799 -15.39 -17.93 -18.61
C THR A 799 -14.92 -16.55 -18.14
N ALA A 800 -14.49 -16.41 -16.88
CA ALA A 800 -13.87 -15.18 -16.36
C ALA A 800 -12.42 -15.38 -15.89
N ALA A 801 -12.01 -16.60 -15.54
CA ALA A 801 -10.69 -16.90 -14.96
C ALA A 801 -9.56 -17.08 -16.00
N ALA A 802 -9.86 -17.48 -17.24
CA ALA A 802 -8.88 -17.61 -18.32
C ALA A 802 -8.04 -16.32 -18.60
N ALA A 803 -8.50 -15.15 -18.18
CA ALA A 803 -7.73 -13.89 -18.24
C ALA A 803 -6.62 -13.76 -17.17
N TYR A 804 -6.57 -14.65 -16.17
CA TYR A 804 -5.72 -14.54 -14.98
C TYR A 804 -4.44 -15.39 -15.02
N LEU A 805 -4.29 -16.29 -16.00
CA LEU A 805 -3.12 -17.15 -16.18
C LEU A 805 -1.98 -16.52 -17.00
N GLN A 806 -2.02 -15.20 -17.25
CA GLN A 806 -1.00 -14.50 -18.04
C GLN A 806 0.21 -14.02 -17.23
N PRO A 807 1.36 -13.79 -17.89
CA PRO A 807 2.63 -13.53 -17.21
C PRO A 807 2.81 -12.08 -16.77
N ILE A 808 3.82 -11.88 -15.93
CA ILE A 808 4.24 -10.58 -15.42
C ILE A 808 5.05 -9.87 -16.52
N SER A 809 4.38 -9.15 -17.42
CA SER A 809 5.04 -8.09 -18.16
C SER A 809 5.01 -6.81 -17.33
N GLY A 810 6.18 -6.25 -17.04
CA GLY A 810 6.33 -4.96 -16.37
C GLY A 810 5.56 -3.85 -17.10
N GLY A 811 4.37 -3.53 -16.62
CA GLY A 811 3.54 -2.43 -17.08
C GLY A 811 3.43 -1.37 -15.99
N ARG A 812 3.72 -0.11 -16.36
CA ARG A 812 3.72 1.10 -15.52
C ARG A 812 2.43 1.28 -14.68
N PRO A 813 2.54 1.96 -13.51
CA PRO A 813 1.59 1.93 -12.40
C PRO A 813 0.23 2.62 -12.61
#